data_AF-A0A1H1U1S8-F1
#
_entry.id   AF-A0A1H1U1S8-F1
#
_cell.length_a   1.000
_cell.length_b   1.000
_cell.length_c   1.000
_cell.angle_alpha   90.00
_cell.angle_beta   90.00
_cell.angle_gamma   90.00
#
_symmetry.space_group_name_H-M   'P 1'
#
loop_
_entity.id
_entity.type
_entity.pdbx_description
1 polymer ?
#
loop_
_entity_poly.entity_id
_entity_poly.type
_entity_poly.pdbx_seq_one_letter_code
_entity_poly.pdbx_strand_id
1 'polypeptide(L)'
;MPSLARRLARRHLPHRVRRAGLVLAGHEPAGPTRAELRAAAQQATAEKVATAVASAERRAARARKAAGPAPQPLADTVRRGGSLDEAVTAEVVHLLAAGDPDAAVALGTGLLRTPATAASGDLAVGLTAASRGDHALAWSRLSRLDPQVWSRHAARAWCVSGLDQDPAATLRQITALVADRPDWVPTRTWLELLGPVFGRGEQELARSLHAVLDQRVGAGDGVERDLVVQRDWLRRWIAAEPGGHLAPAPPEGSVAFAIMDYDHPGRSRASANIGDHVQSLASLGHLVRHQDLEFEGAQDLVDLVGQLRGRVRPELARTGVRGRVQLLQVDRDASEYATVPAGTWTLAFGWFMHAIFESRFGFPLHPGLRPLFVSFHASKRDLLVPEAIEHLRRYAPIGCRDWTTVDLLLSAGVPAFFSGCMTTTVRTVFPAQVERPAADAPVGYVDMPAAAVPAGAVTYAHSSDKIRFRSFARNVGDAVSLLETYRRRHPAMVTSRLHCYLPVRALDVPVDFQPKNRSDPRFAGLIDITDDEFAAIQERIDTRLELVLGAALGGAAEEDVYALWREVNAADVALAEQRRAARHPLPAPRSDLAAELAPVLDGLPDAPVDAPVDAVAVVVHVGRDRAAAVCVLLASVAAHTARPVRFLLLTQHPDELDAGALVAALPGHTVDVVDTRTVGGDLRAAGRKLPAADVDALLLPHLLPGSARAVVLPVDAVVEADVAELAELDLDGRLLAAAQPAGTGSASGFAVLNTAANRLGDQTVPAAELRRRAYGRHAFDFEAFDVSVLVVDLDAWRAHEVLGEQLSWVEEFGLGFRELLHLAVGPDRAVLPPRWHRVPGRDVVDHDVALLHWAGRTKPWSPDLAPEQDRWWAHR
;
A
#
# COMPACT_ATOMS: atom_id res chain seq x y z
N MET A 1 5.53 23.46 -41.59
CA MET A 1 6.53 22.60 -42.28
C MET A 1 6.60 21.23 -41.60
N PRO A 2 6.15 20.11 -42.21
CA PRO A 2 5.98 18.86 -41.46
C PRO A 2 6.72 17.65 -42.06
N SER A 3 8.03 17.73 -42.34
CA SER A 3 8.78 16.59 -42.93
C SER A 3 9.92 16.00 -42.06
N LEU A 4 10.26 16.58 -40.91
CA LEU A 4 11.26 16.02 -39.99
C LEU A 4 10.67 15.18 -38.84
N ALA A 5 9.49 15.53 -38.31
CA ALA A 5 8.88 14.84 -37.16
C ALA A 5 8.46 13.38 -37.46
N ARG A 6 8.12 13.06 -38.72
CA ARG A 6 7.74 11.70 -39.12
C ARG A 6 8.92 10.74 -39.33
N ARG A 7 10.18 11.21 -39.39
CA ARG A 7 11.35 10.35 -39.60
C ARG A 7 12.02 9.88 -38.31
N LEU A 8 11.82 10.57 -37.19
CA LEU A 8 12.37 10.16 -35.89
C LEU A 8 11.49 9.13 -35.16
N ALA A 9 10.17 9.14 -35.37
CA ALA A 9 9.23 8.15 -34.80
C ALA A 9 9.33 6.74 -35.40
N ARG A 10 10.31 6.48 -36.29
CA ARG A 10 10.41 5.24 -37.08
C ARG A 10 11.67 4.41 -36.78
N ARG A 11 12.56 4.85 -35.89
CA ARG A 11 13.81 4.14 -35.56
C ARG A 11 13.83 3.44 -34.19
N HIS A 12 12.81 3.62 -33.35
CA HIS A 12 12.69 2.93 -32.06
C HIS A 12 11.26 2.43 -31.78
N LEU A 13 10.71 1.61 -32.68
CA LEU A 13 9.52 0.79 -32.40
C LEU A 13 9.90 -0.70 -32.46
N PRO A 14 9.31 -1.57 -31.62
CA PRO A 14 9.54 -3.02 -31.65
C PRO A 14 9.22 -3.63 -33.02
N HIS A 15 9.93 -4.69 -33.40
CA HIS A 15 9.98 -5.26 -34.76
C HIS A 15 8.71 -6.02 -35.24
N ARG A 16 7.51 -5.60 -34.83
CA ARG A 16 6.23 -6.10 -35.35
C ARG A 16 5.31 -4.93 -35.64
N VAL A 17 5.44 -4.34 -36.83
CA VAL A 17 4.39 -3.73 -37.69
C VAL A 17 5.16 -2.95 -38.79
N ARG A 18 5.65 -3.66 -39.79
CA ARG A 18 5.98 -3.10 -41.11
C ARG A 18 5.83 -4.19 -42.16
N ARG A 19 4.63 -4.33 -42.70
CA ARG A 19 4.39 -4.66 -44.13
C ARG A 19 2.89 -4.67 -44.41
N ALA A 20 2.39 -3.51 -44.83
CA ALA A 20 1.22 -3.39 -45.69
C ALA A 20 1.46 -2.17 -46.60
N GLY A 21 1.44 -2.40 -47.91
CA GLY A 21 1.39 -1.37 -48.96
C GLY A 21 2.71 -1.06 -49.68
N LEU A 22 3.06 -1.85 -50.70
CA LEU A 22 3.15 -1.39 -52.11
C LEU A 22 3.66 -2.53 -53.01
N VAL A 23 2.87 -2.81 -54.05
CA VAL A 23 3.19 -3.68 -55.19
C VAL A 23 4.03 -2.86 -56.18
N LEU A 24 5.11 -3.43 -56.71
CA LEU A 24 5.42 -3.49 -58.15
C LEU A 24 6.70 -4.31 -58.44
N ALA A 25 6.51 -5.32 -59.29
CA ALA A 25 7.41 -5.99 -60.24
C ALA A 25 8.74 -6.65 -59.77
N GLY A 26 8.87 -7.95 -60.09
CA GLY A 26 10.14 -8.68 -60.20
C GLY A 26 10.14 -10.03 -59.48
N HIS A 27 10.31 -11.12 -60.23
CA HIS A 27 10.38 -12.51 -59.76
C HIS A 27 11.45 -12.75 -58.67
N GLU A 28 11.13 -13.59 -57.65
CA GLU A 28 11.97 -14.65 -57.02
C GLU A 28 11.45 -15.06 -55.60
N PRO A 29 11.94 -16.19 -55.01
CA PRO A 29 11.24 -17.45 -54.82
C PRO A 29 10.36 -17.53 -53.55
N ALA A 30 9.52 -18.57 -53.45
CA ALA A 30 8.59 -18.79 -52.35
C ALA A 30 9.27 -18.79 -50.96
N GLY A 31 8.94 -17.80 -50.13
CA GLY A 31 9.36 -17.71 -48.74
C GLY A 31 8.50 -18.55 -47.79
N PRO A 32 8.98 -18.78 -46.55
CA PRO A 32 8.32 -19.67 -45.58
C PRO A 32 6.92 -19.19 -45.24
N THR A 33 6.01 -20.14 -45.10
CA THR A 33 4.60 -19.93 -44.80
C THR A 33 4.41 -19.33 -43.40
N ARG A 34 3.26 -18.69 -43.19
CA ARG A 34 2.90 -18.05 -41.92
C ARG A 34 2.88 -19.03 -40.73
N ALA A 35 2.68 -20.32 -41.00
CA ALA A 35 2.76 -21.40 -40.01
C ALA A 35 4.22 -21.70 -39.60
N GLU A 36 5.14 -21.75 -40.56
CA GLU A 36 6.57 -21.99 -40.32
C GLU A 36 7.23 -20.83 -39.55
N LEU A 37 6.86 -19.59 -39.86
CA LEU A 37 7.31 -18.42 -39.09
C LEU A 37 6.77 -18.39 -37.65
N ARG A 38 5.57 -18.95 -37.42
CA ARG A 38 4.96 -19.04 -36.08
C ARG A 38 5.62 -20.14 -35.25
N ALA A 39 5.92 -21.28 -35.86
CA ALA A 39 6.69 -22.37 -35.25
C ALA A 39 8.12 -21.92 -34.89
N ALA A 40 8.82 -21.25 -35.82
CA ALA A 40 10.16 -20.71 -35.56
C ALA A 40 10.16 -19.63 -34.46
N ALA A 41 9.13 -18.79 -34.38
CA ALA A 41 8.99 -17.80 -33.31
C ALA A 41 8.67 -18.44 -31.94
N GLN A 42 7.87 -19.52 -31.91
CA GLN A 42 7.59 -20.28 -30.70
C GLN A 42 8.84 -21.03 -30.21
N GLN A 43 9.60 -21.63 -31.13
CA GLN A 43 10.85 -22.32 -30.83
C GLN A 43 11.94 -21.35 -30.33
N ALA A 44 12.09 -20.18 -30.97
CA ALA A 44 13.02 -19.14 -30.53
C ALA A 44 12.62 -18.52 -29.17
N THR A 45 11.32 -18.49 -28.86
CA THR A 45 10.82 -18.03 -27.55
C THR A 45 11.07 -19.10 -26.49
N ALA A 46 10.83 -20.38 -26.79
CA ALA A 46 11.12 -21.51 -25.91
C ALA A 46 12.62 -21.62 -25.63
N GLU A 47 13.49 -21.44 -26.63
CA GLU A 47 14.94 -21.42 -26.47
C GLU A 47 15.42 -20.20 -25.67
N LYS A 48 14.83 -19.01 -25.85
CA LYS A 48 15.12 -17.84 -25.01
C LYS A 48 14.70 -18.05 -23.56
N VAL A 49 13.53 -18.66 -23.32
CA VAL A 49 13.06 -18.99 -21.97
C VAL A 49 13.97 -20.04 -21.33
N ALA A 50 14.32 -21.11 -22.06
CA ALA A 50 15.24 -22.14 -21.57
C ALA A 50 16.65 -21.58 -21.29
N THR A 51 17.15 -20.69 -22.14
CA THR A 51 18.46 -20.03 -21.96
C THR A 51 18.44 -19.03 -20.80
N ALA A 52 17.32 -18.32 -20.60
CA ALA A 52 17.13 -17.42 -19.46
C ALA A 52 17.02 -18.20 -18.14
N VAL A 53 16.30 -19.33 -18.12
CA VAL A 53 16.22 -20.24 -16.97
C VAL A 53 17.61 -20.81 -16.65
N ALA A 54 18.33 -21.34 -17.64
CA ALA A 54 19.68 -21.88 -17.43
C ALA A 54 20.72 -20.79 -17.07
N SER A 55 20.51 -19.53 -17.45
CA SER A 55 21.35 -18.39 -17.05
C SER A 55 21.03 -17.93 -15.62
N ALA A 56 19.75 -17.94 -15.24
CA ALA A 56 19.28 -17.65 -13.89
C ALA A 56 19.76 -18.72 -12.90
N GLU A 57 19.67 -20.00 -13.26
CA GLU A 57 20.20 -21.12 -12.46
C GLU A 57 21.71 -21.04 -12.31
N ARG A 58 22.45 -20.70 -13.37
CA ARG A 58 23.91 -20.51 -13.29
C ARG A 58 24.29 -19.27 -12.46
N ARG A 59 23.53 -18.18 -12.52
CA ARG A 59 23.71 -17.01 -11.64
C ARG A 59 23.36 -17.34 -10.19
N ALA A 60 22.29 -18.08 -9.94
CA ALA A 60 21.89 -18.53 -8.61
C ALA A 60 22.93 -19.49 -8.02
N ALA A 61 23.45 -20.43 -8.81
CA ALA A 61 24.53 -21.33 -8.40
C ALA A 61 25.84 -20.58 -8.14
N ARG A 62 26.19 -19.58 -8.96
CA ARG A 62 27.39 -18.76 -8.77
C ARG A 62 27.26 -17.77 -7.59
N ALA A 63 26.06 -17.28 -7.31
CA ALA A 63 25.74 -16.49 -6.13
C ALA A 63 25.79 -17.33 -4.84
N ARG A 64 25.26 -18.57 -4.88
CA ARG A 64 25.38 -19.54 -3.77
C ARG A 64 26.82 -19.97 -3.51
N LYS A 65 27.67 -20.02 -4.55
CA LYS A 65 29.10 -20.37 -4.43
C LYS A 65 29.99 -19.18 -4.03
N ALA A 66 29.48 -17.95 -4.14
CA ALA A 66 30.18 -16.71 -3.75
C ALA A 66 29.76 -16.18 -2.37
N ALA A 67 28.58 -16.57 -1.88
CA ALA A 67 28.20 -16.37 -0.49
C ALA A 67 29.01 -17.35 0.38
N GLY A 68 29.71 -16.83 1.40
CA GLY A 68 30.32 -17.67 2.44
C GLY A 68 29.25 -18.47 3.22
N PRO A 69 29.61 -19.12 4.34
CA PRO A 69 28.60 -19.69 5.22
C PRO A 69 27.57 -18.62 5.58
N ALA A 70 26.29 -19.01 5.65
CA ALA A 70 25.22 -18.12 6.06
C ALA A 70 25.60 -17.47 7.41
N PRO A 71 25.33 -16.17 7.61
CA PRO A 71 25.55 -15.55 8.92
C PRO A 71 24.87 -16.39 9.99
N GLN A 72 25.52 -16.62 11.13
CA GLN A 72 24.92 -17.29 12.28
C GLN A 72 24.92 -16.33 13.48
N PRO A 73 24.14 -15.23 13.45
CA PRO A 73 24.15 -14.21 14.49
C PRO A 73 24.03 -14.79 15.89
N LEU A 74 23.11 -15.74 16.10
CA LEU A 74 22.92 -16.38 17.40
C LEU A 74 24.22 -17.03 17.89
N ALA A 75 24.80 -17.93 17.10
CA ALA A 75 26.01 -18.65 17.47
C ALA A 75 27.23 -17.72 17.57
N ASP A 76 27.32 -16.72 16.71
CA ASP A 76 28.39 -15.72 16.71
C ASP A 76 28.39 -14.89 18.00
N THR A 77 27.22 -14.42 18.43
CA THR A 77 27.07 -13.63 19.66
C THR A 77 27.41 -14.45 20.89
N VAL A 78 26.88 -15.68 20.99
CA VAL A 78 27.21 -16.59 22.11
C VAL A 78 28.70 -16.92 22.14
N ARG A 79 29.33 -17.20 20.99
CA ARG A 79 30.78 -17.48 20.91
C ARG A 79 31.64 -16.30 21.36
N ARG A 80 31.14 -15.07 21.23
CA ARG A 80 31.81 -13.84 21.68
C ARG A 80 31.50 -13.50 23.14
N GLY A 81 30.75 -14.33 23.84
CA GLY A 81 30.37 -14.14 25.24
C GLY A 81 29.16 -13.23 25.45
N GLY A 82 28.38 -12.94 24.40
CA GLY A 82 27.12 -12.21 24.51
C GLY A 82 26.04 -13.01 25.24
N SER A 83 25.03 -12.31 25.78
CA SER A 83 23.91 -12.96 26.47
C SER A 83 23.01 -13.72 25.49
N LEU A 84 22.17 -14.63 26.02
CA LEU A 84 21.19 -15.32 25.19
C LEU A 84 20.18 -14.33 24.58
N ASP A 85 19.75 -13.31 25.32
CA ASP A 85 18.83 -12.28 24.83
C ASP A 85 19.43 -11.48 23.67
N GLU A 86 20.72 -11.14 23.76
CA GLU A 86 21.46 -10.47 22.68
C GLU A 86 21.54 -11.35 21.43
N ALA A 87 21.88 -12.63 21.62
CA ALA A 87 22.00 -13.60 20.53
C ALA A 87 20.67 -13.84 19.83
N VAL A 88 19.57 -14.00 20.58
CA VAL A 88 18.22 -14.20 20.06
C VAL A 88 17.72 -12.95 19.34
N THR A 89 17.96 -11.76 19.89
CA THR A 89 17.59 -10.49 19.23
C THR A 89 18.28 -10.36 17.88
N ALA A 90 19.59 -10.63 17.82
CA ALA A 90 20.36 -10.56 16.59
C ALA A 90 19.85 -11.55 15.53
N GLU A 91 19.49 -12.76 15.94
CA GLU A 91 18.93 -13.79 15.06
C GLU A 91 17.56 -13.41 14.53
N VAL A 92 16.64 -12.96 15.38
CA VAL A 92 15.29 -12.54 14.96
C VAL A 92 15.37 -11.38 13.99
N VAL A 93 16.21 -10.36 14.27
CA VAL A 93 16.43 -9.24 13.34
C VAL A 93 16.97 -9.73 12.01
N HIS A 94 17.89 -10.71 12.02
CA HIS A 94 18.44 -11.31 10.80
C HIS A 94 17.38 -12.06 9.98
N LEU A 95 16.58 -12.91 10.63
CA LEU A 95 15.52 -13.69 9.99
C LEU A 95 14.43 -12.78 9.39
N LEU A 96 14.03 -11.74 10.12
CA LEU A 96 13.07 -10.75 9.62
C LEU A 96 13.63 -9.98 8.43
N ALA A 97 14.90 -9.57 8.46
CA ALA A 97 15.56 -8.92 7.33
C ALA A 97 15.71 -9.86 6.11
N ALA A 98 15.82 -11.17 6.34
CA ALA A 98 15.85 -12.19 5.30
C ALA A 98 14.45 -12.55 4.76
N GLY A 99 13.38 -12.02 5.35
CA GLY A 99 12.00 -12.32 4.97
C GLY A 99 11.51 -13.69 5.43
N ASP A 100 12.06 -14.20 6.53
CA ASP A 100 11.71 -15.50 7.12
C ASP A 100 11.15 -15.35 8.56
N PRO A 101 9.96 -14.74 8.72
CA PRO A 101 9.34 -14.58 10.03
C PRO A 101 8.88 -15.93 10.63
N ASP A 102 8.63 -16.94 9.79
CA ASP A 102 8.18 -18.27 10.23
C ASP A 102 9.29 -18.98 11.03
N ALA A 103 10.55 -18.89 10.59
CA ALA A 103 11.69 -19.36 11.36
C ALA A 103 11.87 -18.62 12.70
N ALA A 104 11.61 -17.31 12.73
CA ALA A 104 11.68 -16.53 13.98
C ALA A 104 10.59 -16.94 14.98
N VAL A 105 9.37 -17.24 14.49
CA VAL A 105 8.30 -17.83 15.31
C VAL A 105 8.72 -19.19 15.86
N ALA A 106 9.30 -20.07 15.05
CA ALA A 106 9.74 -21.38 15.48
C ALA A 106 10.84 -21.31 16.55
N LEU A 107 11.83 -20.43 16.38
CA LEU A 107 12.87 -20.15 17.38
C LEU A 107 12.25 -19.71 18.71
N GLY A 108 11.37 -18.71 18.69
CA GLY A 108 10.70 -18.22 19.89
C GLY A 108 9.85 -19.30 20.56
N THR A 109 9.10 -20.07 19.77
CA THR A 109 8.28 -21.20 20.25
C THR A 109 9.13 -22.25 20.95
N GLY A 110 10.28 -22.61 20.37
CA GLY A 110 11.21 -23.55 20.98
C GLY A 110 11.77 -23.07 22.32
N LEU A 111 12.17 -21.79 22.40
CA LEU A 111 12.69 -21.19 23.62
C LEU A 111 11.64 -21.10 24.74
N LEU A 112 10.36 -20.94 24.40
CA LEU A 112 9.26 -20.91 25.37
C LEU A 112 8.98 -22.26 26.04
N ARG A 113 9.46 -23.39 25.47
CA ARG A 113 9.22 -24.73 26.05
C ARG A 113 10.03 -24.99 27.33
N THR A 114 11.07 -24.21 27.59
CA THR A 114 11.95 -24.39 28.76
C THR A 114 11.91 -23.15 29.65
N PRO A 115 11.61 -23.27 30.95
CA PRO A 115 11.54 -22.12 31.87
C PRO A 115 12.82 -21.25 31.88
N ALA A 116 13.99 -21.87 31.74
CA ALA A 116 15.28 -21.17 31.75
C ALA A 116 15.49 -20.25 30.53
N THR A 117 14.77 -20.47 29.43
CA THR A 117 14.90 -19.69 28.18
C THR A 117 13.62 -18.90 27.85
N ALA A 118 12.63 -18.92 28.74
CA ALA A 118 11.31 -18.35 28.50
C ALA A 118 11.35 -16.84 28.21
N ALA A 119 12.20 -16.07 28.92
CA ALA A 119 12.34 -14.64 28.68
C ALA A 119 12.86 -14.33 27.26
N SER A 120 13.88 -15.06 26.79
CA SER A 120 14.39 -14.95 25.41
C SER A 120 13.34 -15.42 24.38
N GLY A 121 12.49 -16.38 24.75
CA GLY A 121 11.34 -16.80 23.95
C GLY A 121 10.27 -15.71 23.82
N ASP A 122 9.87 -15.08 24.93
CA ASP A 122 8.93 -13.95 24.92
C ASP A 122 9.51 -12.77 24.11
N LEU A 123 10.82 -12.51 24.21
CA LEU A 123 11.53 -11.53 23.39
C LEU A 123 11.44 -11.85 21.89
N ALA A 124 11.73 -13.09 21.50
CA ALA A 124 11.69 -13.51 20.09
C ALA A 124 10.29 -13.43 19.48
N VAL A 125 9.29 -13.97 20.18
CA VAL A 125 7.88 -13.92 19.73
C VAL A 125 7.40 -12.47 19.70
N GLY A 126 7.71 -11.69 20.73
CA GLY A 126 7.33 -10.29 20.83
C GLY A 126 7.88 -9.41 19.72
N LEU A 127 9.18 -9.53 19.40
CA LEU A 127 9.82 -8.81 18.28
C LEU A 127 9.23 -9.24 16.93
N THR A 128 9.02 -10.54 16.74
CA THR A 128 8.45 -11.08 15.51
C THR A 128 7.02 -10.58 15.30
N ALA A 129 6.18 -10.65 16.32
CA ALA A 129 4.80 -10.13 16.29
C ALA A 129 4.76 -8.62 16.03
N ALA A 130 5.58 -7.83 16.72
CA ALA A 130 5.66 -6.38 16.53
C ALA A 130 6.08 -6.02 15.09
N SER A 131 7.01 -6.76 14.49
CA SER A 131 7.46 -6.52 13.12
C SER A 131 6.36 -6.73 12.06
N ARG A 132 5.33 -7.51 12.38
CA ARG A 132 4.18 -7.79 11.51
C ARG A 132 2.95 -6.94 11.84
N GLY A 133 3.01 -6.11 12.88
CA GLY A 133 1.87 -5.30 13.36
C GLY A 133 0.88 -6.07 14.24
N ASP A 134 1.27 -7.23 14.77
CA ASP A 134 0.44 -8.04 15.68
C ASP A 134 0.60 -7.54 17.13
N HIS A 135 0.18 -6.30 17.38
CA HIS A 135 0.50 -5.58 18.63
C HIS A 135 -0.06 -6.24 19.89
N ALA A 136 -1.22 -6.89 19.83
CA ALA A 136 -1.79 -7.63 20.96
C ALA A 136 -0.88 -8.80 21.38
N LEU A 137 -0.44 -9.63 20.42
CA LEU A 137 0.50 -10.71 20.70
C LEU A 137 1.85 -10.16 21.15
N ALA A 138 2.37 -9.14 20.48
CA ALA A 138 3.64 -8.51 20.86
C ALA A 138 3.60 -8.00 22.30
N TRP A 139 2.54 -7.27 22.69
CA TRP A 139 2.38 -6.75 24.03
C TRP A 139 2.23 -7.86 25.07
N SER A 140 1.43 -8.90 24.77
CA SER A 140 1.23 -10.04 25.68
C SER A 140 2.53 -10.75 26.09
N ARG A 141 3.58 -10.63 25.25
CA ARG A 141 4.91 -11.22 25.45
C ARG A 141 5.89 -10.21 26.03
N LEU A 142 6.05 -9.06 25.37
CA LEU A 142 7.03 -8.04 25.75
C LEU A 142 6.72 -7.39 27.10
N SER A 143 5.46 -7.31 27.52
CA SER A 143 5.07 -6.79 28.85
C SER A 143 5.53 -7.67 30.02
N ARG A 144 5.90 -8.93 29.77
CA ARG A 144 6.41 -9.86 30.79
C ARG A 144 7.90 -9.72 31.05
N LEU A 145 8.61 -9.02 30.17
CA LEU A 145 10.05 -8.85 30.26
C LEU A 145 10.42 -7.85 31.35
N ASP A 146 11.53 -8.12 32.04
CA ASP A 146 12.14 -7.16 32.96
C ASP A 146 12.49 -5.85 32.21
N PRO A 147 12.33 -4.67 32.83
CA PRO A 147 12.75 -3.39 32.26
C PRO A 147 14.14 -3.39 31.63
N GLN A 148 15.11 -4.07 32.25
CA GLN A 148 16.47 -4.18 31.73
C GLN A 148 16.56 -4.92 30.40
N VAL A 149 15.72 -5.94 30.20
CA VAL A 149 15.72 -6.75 28.99
C VAL A 149 15.05 -5.98 27.85
N TRP A 150 13.81 -5.52 28.04
CA TRP A 150 13.08 -4.89 26.95
C TRP A 150 13.72 -3.57 26.53
N SER A 151 14.29 -2.77 27.45
CA SER A 151 14.88 -1.49 27.07
C SER A 151 16.13 -1.66 26.20
N ARG A 152 16.85 -2.77 26.36
CA ARG A 152 18.10 -3.05 25.64
C ARG A 152 17.84 -3.70 24.28
N HIS A 153 16.81 -4.54 24.21
CA HIS A 153 16.63 -5.46 23.09
C HIS A 153 15.35 -5.23 22.29
N ALA A 154 14.35 -4.55 22.86
CA ALA A 154 13.03 -4.43 22.26
C ALA A 154 12.34 -3.08 22.51
N ALA A 155 13.06 -2.00 22.84
CA ALA A 155 12.46 -0.77 23.34
C ALA A 155 11.41 -0.18 22.40
N ARG A 156 11.72 -0.08 21.10
CA ARG A 156 10.74 0.37 20.11
C ARG A 156 9.51 -0.55 20.03
N ALA A 157 9.72 -1.87 19.94
CA ALA A 157 8.63 -2.85 19.80
C ALA A 157 7.73 -2.89 21.03
N TRP A 158 8.34 -2.81 22.22
CA TRP A 158 7.67 -2.73 23.52
C TRP A 158 6.83 -1.46 23.61
N CYS A 159 7.43 -0.31 23.30
CA CYS A 159 6.76 0.99 23.38
C CYS A 159 5.60 1.11 22.39
N VAL A 160 5.80 0.76 21.11
CA VAL A 160 4.74 0.84 20.09
C VAL A 160 3.57 -0.09 20.44
N SER A 161 3.85 -1.34 20.81
CA SER A 161 2.80 -2.31 21.14
C SER A 161 2.10 -1.95 22.45
N GLY A 162 2.83 -1.44 23.45
CA GLY A 162 2.26 -0.96 24.70
C GLY A 162 1.38 0.27 24.52
N LEU A 163 1.81 1.25 23.72
CA LEU A 163 1.00 2.43 23.39
C LEU A 163 -0.25 2.10 22.57
N ASP A 164 -0.32 0.91 21.98
CA ASP A 164 -1.49 0.42 21.27
C ASP A 164 -2.45 -0.37 22.17
N GLN A 165 -1.90 -1.17 23.09
CA GLN A 165 -2.68 -2.14 23.88
C GLN A 165 -2.97 -1.69 25.33
N ASP A 166 -2.00 -1.03 25.98
CA ASP A 166 -2.16 -0.44 27.32
C ASP A 166 -1.36 0.89 27.42
N PRO A 167 -1.89 1.99 26.82
CA PRO A 167 -1.18 3.26 26.77
C PRO A 167 -0.88 3.81 28.17
N ALA A 168 -1.81 3.66 29.12
CA ALA A 168 -1.68 4.21 30.45
C ALA A 168 -0.54 3.54 31.23
N ALA A 169 -0.43 2.20 31.22
CA ALA A 169 0.68 1.51 31.88
C ALA A 169 2.01 1.81 31.19
N THR A 170 2.02 1.82 29.85
CA THR A 170 3.21 2.10 29.06
C THR A 170 3.80 3.48 29.36
N LEU A 171 2.96 4.52 29.35
CA LEU A 171 3.39 5.89 29.66
C LEU A 171 3.86 6.06 31.10
N ARG A 172 3.22 5.40 32.07
CA ARG A 172 3.69 5.40 33.47
C ARG A 172 5.09 4.80 33.60
N GLN A 173 5.35 3.67 32.94
CA GLN A 173 6.65 3.00 33.00
C GLN A 173 7.76 3.80 32.30
N ILE A 174 7.46 4.43 31.16
CA ILE A 174 8.41 5.33 30.49
C ILE A 174 8.69 6.55 31.36
N THR A 175 7.68 7.13 32.00
CA THR A 175 7.83 8.26 32.93
C THR A 175 8.73 7.89 34.11
N ALA A 176 8.53 6.71 34.71
CA ALA A 176 9.41 6.21 35.77
C ALA A 176 10.86 6.05 35.28
N LEU A 177 11.06 5.49 34.08
CA LEU A 177 12.40 5.35 33.49
C LEU A 177 13.10 6.70 33.31
N VAL A 178 12.38 7.72 32.84
CA VAL A 178 12.88 9.09 32.66
C VAL A 178 13.23 9.76 33.99
N ALA A 179 12.49 9.46 35.06
CA ALA A 179 12.77 9.95 36.40
C ALA A 179 14.04 9.31 36.99
N ASP A 180 14.16 7.98 36.88
CA ASP A 180 15.25 7.20 37.48
C ASP A 180 16.56 7.29 36.68
N ARG A 181 16.46 7.52 35.36
CA ARG A 181 17.60 7.61 34.40
C ARG A 181 18.65 6.51 34.53
N PRO A 182 18.27 5.23 34.66
CA PRO A 182 19.21 4.19 35.04
C PRO A 182 20.33 3.99 34.01
N ASP A 183 21.54 3.69 34.49
CA ASP A 183 22.73 3.51 33.66
C ASP A 183 22.65 2.31 32.71
N TRP A 184 21.80 1.33 33.03
CA TRP A 184 21.65 0.12 32.21
C TRP A 184 20.88 0.36 30.89
N VAL A 185 20.18 1.49 30.75
CA VAL A 185 19.46 1.86 29.53
C VAL A 185 20.45 2.46 28.53
N PRO A 186 20.64 1.89 27.33
CA PRO A 186 21.50 2.48 26.30
C PRO A 186 21.04 3.85 25.82
N THR A 187 21.95 4.72 25.38
CA THR A 187 21.58 6.06 24.86
C THR A 187 20.58 6.00 23.71
N ARG A 188 20.74 5.04 22.79
CA ARG A 188 19.86 4.83 21.64
C ARG A 188 18.41 4.49 22.04
N THR A 189 18.21 3.82 23.16
CA THR A 189 16.88 3.46 23.67
C THR A 189 16.01 4.70 23.92
N TRP A 190 16.59 5.80 24.43
CA TRP A 190 15.83 7.03 24.64
C TRP A 190 15.26 7.60 23.33
N LEU A 191 16.00 7.50 22.23
CA LEU A 191 15.50 7.87 20.90
C LEU A 191 14.42 6.90 20.40
N GLU A 192 14.59 5.59 20.64
CA GLU A 192 13.61 4.56 20.26
C GLU A 192 12.27 4.70 20.98
N LEU A 193 12.28 5.22 22.21
CA LEU A 193 11.08 5.58 22.98
C LEU A 193 10.50 6.93 22.56
N LEU A 194 11.36 7.92 22.28
CA LEU A 194 10.98 9.29 21.94
C LEU A 194 10.05 9.37 20.73
N GLY A 195 10.37 8.67 19.64
CA GLY A 195 9.57 8.70 18.41
C GLY A 195 8.10 8.29 18.62
N PRO A 196 7.82 7.08 19.11
CA PRO A 196 6.44 6.64 19.42
C PRO A 196 5.69 7.56 20.38
N VAL A 197 6.34 8.01 21.47
CA VAL A 197 5.72 8.90 22.47
C VAL A 197 5.35 10.24 21.82
N PHE A 198 6.25 10.83 21.03
CA PHE A 198 5.97 12.03 20.25
C PHE A 198 4.83 11.80 19.25
N GLY A 199 4.84 10.67 18.55
CA GLY A 199 3.82 10.30 17.57
C GLY A 199 2.41 10.18 18.16
N ARG A 200 2.27 9.74 19.42
CA ARG A 200 1.01 9.70 20.17
C ARG A 200 0.55 11.06 20.70
N GLY A 201 1.36 12.11 20.55
CA GLY A 201 1.02 13.47 21.01
C GLY A 201 1.39 13.77 22.46
N GLU A 202 2.16 12.89 23.12
CA GLU A 202 2.57 13.02 24.53
C GLU A 202 3.77 13.98 24.69
N GLN A 203 3.54 15.27 24.42
CA GLN A 203 4.62 16.25 24.23
C GLN A 203 5.49 16.49 25.47
N GLU A 204 4.91 16.56 26.66
CA GLU A 204 5.67 16.76 27.90
C GLU A 204 6.63 15.60 28.20
N LEU A 205 6.16 14.36 27.98
CA LEU A 205 7.01 13.19 28.12
C LEU A 205 8.05 13.12 27.00
N ALA A 206 7.69 13.49 25.76
CA ALA A 206 8.65 13.59 24.66
C ALA A 206 9.76 14.61 24.94
N ARG A 207 9.44 15.78 25.52
CA ARG A 207 10.44 16.77 25.98
C ARG A 207 11.36 16.19 27.04
N SER A 208 10.80 15.46 28.00
CA SER A 208 11.57 14.84 29.08
C SER A 208 12.51 13.74 28.55
N LEU A 209 12.04 12.90 27.63
CA LEU A 209 12.85 11.91 26.92
C LEU A 209 13.98 12.56 26.09
N HIS A 210 13.66 13.62 25.35
CA HIS A 210 14.64 14.36 24.56
C HIS A 210 15.70 15.01 25.45
N ALA A 211 15.33 15.58 26.61
CA ALA A 211 16.27 16.15 27.56
C ALA A 211 17.27 15.12 28.11
N VAL A 212 16.81 13.90 28.42
CA VAL A 212 17.69 12.79 28.84
C VAL A 212 18.64 12.39 27.71
N LEU A 213 18.10 12.23 26.49
CA LEU A 213 18.90 11.93 25.29
C LEU A 213 19.96 13.01 25.03
N ASP A 214 19.58 14.29 25.10
CA ASP A 214 20.46 15.42 24.85
C ASP A 214 21.61 15.47 25.87
N GLN A 215 21.30 15.26 27.15
CA GLN A 215 22.28 15.19 28.23
C GLN A 215 23.30 14.06 28.00
N ARG A 216 22.85 12.85 27.67
CA ARG A 216 23.73 11.68 27.48
C ARG A 216 24.62 11.81 26.25
N VAL A 217 24.06 12.26 25.13
CA VAL A 217 24.87 12.54 23.93
C VAL A 217 25.87 13.66 24.20
N GLY A 218 25.49 14.69 24.96
CA GLY A 218 26.39 15.77 25.39
C GLY A 218 27.52 15.31 26.31
N ALA A 219 27.28 14.30 27.14
CA ALA A 219 28.27 13.68 28.02
C ALA A 219 29.23 12.71 27.29
N GLY A 220 29.03 12.48 25.98
CA GLY A 220 29.86 11.57 25.20
C GLY A 220 29.44 10.09 25.29
N ASP A 221 28.27 9.79 25.84
CA ASP A 221 27.74 8.42 25.94
C ASP A 221 27.05 8.00 24.64
N GLY A 222 27.52 6.90 24.03
CA GLY A 222 26.92 6.34 22.81
C GLY A 222 26.96 7.29 21.60
N VAL A 223 28.06 8.01 21.38
CA VAL A 223 28.21 9.02 20.30
C VAL A 223 28.34 8.36 18.92
N GLU A 224 27.22 7.84 18.44
CA GLU A 224 27.04 7.46 17.06
C GLU A 224 26.60 8.68 16.25
N ARG A 225 27.23 8.89 15.08
CA ARG A 225 26.91 10.05 14.22
C ARG A 225 25.42 10.16 13.90
N ASP A 226 24.75 9.04 13.65
CA ASP A 226 23.31 9.04 13.34
C ASP A 226 22.46 9.46 14.54
N LEU A 227 22.82 9.03 15.76
CA LEU A 227 22.12 9.41 16.99
C LEU A 227 22.19 10.93 17.24
N VAL A 228 23.39 11.51 17.09
CA VAL A 228 23.63 12.96 17.17
C VAL A 228 22.74 13.71 16.18
N VAL A 229 22.71 13.25 14.92
CA VAL A 229 21.91 13.86 13.85
C VAL A 229 20.41 13.79 14.14
N GLN A 230 19.90 12.64 14.59
CA GLN A 230 18.47 12.49 14.89
C GLN A 230 18.03 13.32 16.10
N ARG A 231 18.85 13.37 17.15
CA ARG A 231 18.61 14.24 18.31
C ARG A 231 18.55 15.71 17.92
N ASP A 232 19.51 16.19 17.11
CA ASP A 232 19.55 17.60 16.68
C ASP A 232 18.37 17.95 15.79
N TRP A 233 18.02 17.04 14.88
CA TRP A 233 16.85 17.18 14.02
C TRP A 233 15.56 17.41 14.82
N LEU A 234 15.38 16.66 15.91
CA LEU A 234 14.18 16.73 16.74
C LEU A 234 14.06 18.01 17.58
N ARG A 235 15.16 18.74 17.83
CA ARG A 235 15.18 19.91 18.73
C ARG A 235 14.09 20.94 18.38
N ARG A 236 13.93 21.28 17.09
CA ARG A 236 12.93 22.27 16.65
C ARG A 236 11.49 21.80 16.87
N TRP A 237 11.25 20.50 16.75
CA TRP A 237 9.93 19.90 16.90
C TRP A 237 9.56 19.74 18.38
N ILE A 238 10.53 19.41 19.22
CA ILE A 238 10.36 19.32 20.68
C ILE A 238 10.11 20.69 21.32
N ALA A 239 10.76 21.73 20.79
CA ALA A 239 10.55 23.11 21.23
C ALA A 239 9.24 23.73 20.72
N ALA A 240 8.63 23.15 19.69
CA ALA A 240 7.35 23.61 19.16
C ALA A 240 6.18 23.04 19.97
N GLU A 241 5.11 23.81 20.09
CA GLU A 241 3.84 23.35 20.62
C GLU A 241 2.92 22.92 19.45
N PRO A 242 2.32 21.72 19.50
CA PRO A 242 1.30 21.34 18.53
C PRO A 242 -0.03 22.07 18.84
N GLY A 243 -0.92 22.13 17.85
CA GLY A 243 -2.27 22.68 18.03
C GLY A 243 -2.57 23.87 17.14
N GLY A 244 -1.65 24.23 16.27
CA GLY A 244 -1.88 25.23 15.23
C GLY A 244 -2.01 26.65 15.77
N HIS A 245 -0.98 27.08 16.49
CA HIS A 245 -0.91 28.42 17.06
C HIS A 245 -1.03 29.51 15.99
N LEU A 246 -1.96 30.44 16.20
CA LEU A 246 -2.15 31.56 15.30
C LEU A 246 -1.04 32.60 15.50
N ALA A 247 -0.42 33.01 14.40
CA ALA A 247 0.42 34.19 14.39
C ALA A 247 -0.47 35.46 14.38
N PRO A 248 0.09 36.64 14.70
CA PRO A 248 -0.57 37.91 14.43
C PRO A 248 -1.05 38.00 12.97
N ALA A 249 -2.21 38.62 12.76
CA ALA A 249 -2.72 38.87 11.42
C ALA A 249 -1.71 39.68 10.59
N PRO A 250 -1.66 39.48 9.26
CA PRO A 250 -0.83 40.30 8.40
C PRO A 250 -1.25 41.79 8.52
N PRO A 251 -0.35 42.74 8.20
CA PRO A 251 -0.68 44.16 8.18
C PRO A 251 -1.92 44.46 7.34
N GLU A 252 -2.64 45.53 7.65
CA GLU A 252 -3.80 45.96 6.85
C GLU A 252 -3.39 46.17 5.38
N GLY A 253 -4.12 45.54 4.46
CA GLY A 253 -3.79 45.54 3.02
C GLY A 253 -2.76 44.47 2.59
N SER A 254 -2.24 43.65 3.51
CA SER A 254 -1.41 42.48 3.21
C SER A 254 -2.23 41.18 3.24
N VAL A 255 -1.95 40.27 2.31
CA VAL A 255 -2.48 38.90 2.28
C VAL A 255 -1.37 37.91 2.66
N ALA A 256 -1.63 37.00 3.60
CA ALA A 256 -0.68 35.94 3.94
C ALA A 256 -0.79 34.76 2.97
N PHE A 257 0.35 34.25 2.50
CA PHE A 257 0.45 33.10 1.61
C PHE A 257 1.52 32.11 2.08
N ALA A 258 1.11 30.88 2.40
CA ALA A 258 1.99 29.82 2.84
C ALA A 258 2.48 28.94 1.67
N ILE A 259 3.80 28.77 1.60
CA ILE A 259 4.50 27.87 0.69
C ILE A 259 4.72 26.53 1.40
N MET A 260 4.30 25.44 0.78
CA MET A 260 4.50 24.10 1.36
C MET A 260 5.96 23.64 1.23
N ASP A 261 6.55 23.32 2.37
CA ASP A 261 7.81 22.61 2.53
C ASP A 261 7.55 21.15 2.99
N TYR A 262 8.59 20.33 3.03
CA TYR A 262 8.50 18.88 3.18
C TYR A 262 9.37 18.34 4.32
N ASP A 263 9.60 19.15 5.35
CA ASP A 263 10.26 18.67 6.55
C ASP A 263 9.27 17.86 7.41
N HIS A 264 9.79 17.10 8.38
CA HIS A 264 9.03 16.14 9.16
C HIS A 264 9.75 15.82 10.50
N PRO A 265 9.02 15.64 11.62
CA PRO A 265 9.61 15.29 12.92
C PRO A 265 10.54 14.07 12.88
N GLY A 266 10.08 12.98 12.26
CA GLY A 266 10.95 11.86 11.90
C GLY A 266 11.82 12.18 10.68
N ARG A 267 13.13 12.41 10.87
CA ARG A 267 14.10 12.74 9.80
C ARG A 267 13.99 11.85 8.57
N SER A 268 13.86 10.54 8.76
CA SER A 268 13.78 9.57 7.66
C SER A 268 12.57 9.77 6.75
N ARG A 269 11.52 10.45 7.24
CA ARG A 269 10.27 10.72 6.55
C ARG A 269 10.17 12.13 5.95
N ALA A 270 11.07 13.06 6.27
CA ALA A 270 11.15 14.33 5.54
C ALA A 270 11.42 14.06 4.03
N SER A 271 11.38 15.07 3.17
CA SER A 271 11.77 14.84 1.78
C SER A 271 13.27 14.71 1.59
N ALA A 272 13.70 13.59 1.01
CA ALA A 272 15.01 13.46 0.37
C ALA A 272 14.89 13.53 -1.16
N ASN A 273 13.78 14.03 -1.70
CA ASN A 273 13.44 13.96 -3.12
C ASN A 273 13.32 15.36 -3.72
N ILE A 274 14.21 15.69 -4.66
CA ILE A 274 14.21 17.02 -5.30
C ILE A 274 12.93 17.28 -6.10
N GLY A 275 12.23 16.23 -6.52
CA GLY A 275 10.97 16.37 -7.24
C GLY A 275 9.80 16.87 -6.41
N ASP A 276 9.88 16.83 -5.08
CA ASP A 276 8.89 17.53 -4.24
C ASP A 276 9.08 19.05 -4.39
N HIS A 277 10.32 19.52 -4.44
CA HIS A 277 10.64 20.93 -4.70
C HIS A 277 10.34 21.35 -6.15
N VAL A 278 10.32 20.42 -7.11
CA VAL A 278 9.78 20.67 -8.46
C VAL A 278 8.26 20.93 -8.42
N GLN A 279 7.52 20.29 -7.51
CA GLN A 279 6.09 20.60 -7.30
C GLN A 279 5.93 22.00 -6.69
N SER A 280 6.73 22.34 -5.68
CA SER A 280 6.72 23.70 -5.11
C SER A 280 7.12 24.77 -6.12
N LEU A 281 8.07 24.48 -7.01
CA LEU A 281 8.43 25.35 -8.12
C LEU A 281 7.24 25.63 -9.05
N ALA A 282 6.45 24.60 -9.38
CA ALA A 282 5.26 24.75 -10.21
C ALA A 282 4.18 25.60 -9.51
N SER A 283 3.97 25.38 -8.20
CA SER A 283 3.09 26.19 -7.37
C SER A 283 3.51 27.66 -7.32
N LEU A 284 4.80 27.91 -7.07
CA LEU A 284 5.36 29.27 -7.06
C LEU A 284 5.19 29.96 -8.41
N GLY A 285 5.24 29.21 -9.52
CA GLY A 285 4.97 29.74 -10.86
C GLY A 285 3.62 30.45 -11.00
N HIS A 286 2.58 29.94 -10.33
CA HIS A 286 1.26 30.57 -10.30
C HIS A 286 1.19 31.83 -9.45
N LEU A 287 2.05 31.94 -8.43
CA LEU A 287 2.18 33.13 -7.61
C LEU A 287 2.97 34.22 -8.35
N VAL A 288 4.16 33.89 -8.85
CA VAL A 288 5.11 34.87 -9.39
C VAL A 288 4.72 35.43 -10.76
N ARG A 289 3.76 34.80 -11.44
CA ARG A 289 3.23 35.35 -12.70
C ARG A 289 2.40 36.62 -12.50
N HIS A 290 1.87 36.87 -11.30
CA HIS A 290 1.26 38.15 -10.95
C HIS A 290 2.36 39.20 -10.68
N GLN A 291 2.58 40.08 -11.66
CA GLN A 291 3.73 40.99 -11.70
C GLN A 291 3.58 42.20 -10.77
N ASP A 292 2.34 42.64 -10.50
CA ASP A 292 2.06 43.86 -9.74
C ASP A 292 1.96 43.64 -8.21
N LEU A 293 2.35 42.46 -7.72
CA LEU A 293 2.38 42.13 -6.29
C LEU A 293 3.71 42.56 -5.64
N GLU A 294 3.64 43.01 -4.39
CA GLU A 294 4.80 43.19 -3.52
C GLU A 294 4.93 41.99 -2.57
N PHE A 295 6.14 41.50 -2.36
CA PHE A 295 6.37 40.35 -1.46
C PHE A 295 7.18 40.78 -0.23
N GLU A 296 6.74 40.32 0.94
CA GLU A 296 7.44 40.46 2.22
C GLU A 296 7.54 39.10 2.92
N GLY A 297 8.48 38.92 3.84
CA GLY A 297 8.68 37.65 4.55
C GLY A 297 10.15 37.36 4.82
N ALA A 298 10.50 36.08 5.00
CA ALA A 298 11.91 35.68 5.11
C ALA A 298 12.69 36.06 3.84
N GLN A 299 13.88 36.65 4.01
CA GLN A 299 14.62 37.25 2.90
C GLN A 299 14.96 36.25 1.79
N ASP A 300 15.30 35.02 2.13
CA ASP A 300 15.63 33.97 1.17
C ASP A 300 14.42 33.53 0.32
N LEU A 301 13.21 33.58 0.88
CA LEU A 301 11.96 33.34 0.14
C LEU A 301 11.63 34.50 -0.80
N VAL A 302 11.79 35.74 -0.33
CA VAL A 302 11.57 36.94 -1.17
C VAL A 302 12.56 36.97 -2.32
N ASP A 303 13.83 36.66 -2.07
CA ASP A 303 14.87 36.56 -3.09
C ASP A 303 14.55 35.46 -4.12
N LEU A 304 14.13 34.27 -3.65
CA LEU A 304 13.70 33.18 -4.52
C LEU A 304 12.55 33.61 -5.43
N VAL A 305 11.50 34.19 -4.85
CA VAL A 305 10.32 34.62 -5.60
C VAL A 305 10.67 35.72 -6.61
N GLY A 306 11.53 36.66 -6.24
CA GLY A 306 12.06 37.68 -7.16
C GLY A 306 12.83 37.07 -8.34
N GLN A 307 13.67 36.07 -8.09
CA GLN A 307 14.39 35.34 -9.14
C GLN A 307 13.43 34.59 -10.07
N LEU A 308 12.42 33.91 -9.51
CA LEU A 308 11.41 33.19 -10.30
C LEU A 308 10.53 34.13 -11.13
N ARG A 309 10.15 35.30 -10.58
CA ARG A 309 9.41 36.35 -11.29
C ARG A 309 10.15 36.79 -12.55
N GLY A 310 11.46 37.01 -12.47
CA GLY A 310 12.29 37.37 -13.63
C GLY A 310 12.39 36.30 -14.72
N ARG A 311 11.89 35.09 -14.47
CA ARG A 311 11.89 33.96 -15.42
C ARG A 311 10.52 33.71 -16.03
N VAL A 312 9.50 34.46 -15.63
CA VAL A 312 8.13 34.30 -16.13
C VAL A 312 8.08 34.63 -17.62
N ARG A 313 7.38 33.80 -18.39
CA ARG A 313 7.19 34.06 -19.83
C ARG A 313 6.26 35.27 -20.04
N PRO A 314 6.54 36.18 -20.97
CA PRO A 314 5.70 37.36 -21.21
C PRO A 314 4.22 37.05 -21.43
N GLU A 315 3.90 35.98 -22.17
CA GLU A 315 2.54 35.55 -22.44
C GLU A 315 1.81 34.93 -21.23
N LEU A 316 2.56 34.55 -20.18
CA LEU A 316 2.03 34.01 -18.93
C LEU A 316 2.03 35.05 -17.80
N ALA A 317 2.66 36.20 -17.99
CA ALA A 317 2.64 37.29 -17.03
C ALA A 317 1.21 37.87 -16.90
N ARG A 318 0.84 38.23 -15.67
CA ARG A 318 -0.47 38.78 -15.32
C ARG A 318 -0.30 40.10 -14.57
N THR A 319 -1.09 41.09 -14.96
CA THR A 319 -1.16 42.41 -14.34
C THR A 319 -2.58 42.66 -13.84
N GLY A 320 -2.76 43.63 -12.96
CA GLY A 320 -4.07 44.06 -12.45
C GLY A 320 -4.37 43.66 -11.01
N VAL A 321 -3.72 42.62 -10.47
CA VAL A 321 -3.78 42.28 -9.04
C VAL A 321 -2.66 43.01 -8.31
N ARG A 322 -3.02 44.01 -7.49
CA ARG A 322 -2.09 44.82 -6.69
C ARG A 322 -2.31 44.56 -5.21
N GLY A 323 -1.23 44.50 -4.46
CA GLY A 323 -1.27 44.28 -3.03
C GLY A 323 0.05 43.74 -2.50
N ARG A 324 0.14 43.63 -1.18
CA ARG A 324 1.30 43.05 -0.52
C ARG A 324 0.99 41.62 -0.09
N VAL A 325 1.94 40.72 -0.31
CA VAL A 325 1.83 39.30 0.04
C VAL A 325 2.91 38.94 1.04
N GLN A 326 2.49 38.56 2.24
CA GLN A 326 3.38 38.03 3.28
C GLN A 326 3.62 36.54 3.02
N LEU A 327 4.86 36.19 2.69
CA LEU A 327 5.30 34.82 2.44
C LEU A 327 5.77 34.14 3.73
N LEU A 328 5.30 32.92 3.94
CA LEU A 328 5.77 32.02 5.00
C LEU A 328 5.90 30.60 4.48
N GLN A 329 6.65 29.77 5.20
CA GLN A 329 6.75 28.34 4.94
C GLN A 329 5.95 27.55 5.96
N VAL A 330 5.32 26.48 5.51
CA VAL A 330 4.66 25.51 6.38
C VAL A 330 5.00 24.10 5.91
N ASP A 331 5.35 23.23 6.85
CA ASP A 331 5.66 21.83 6.56
C ASP A 331 4.36 21.05 6.31
N ARG A 332 4.19 20.51 5.10
CA ARG A 332 2.96 19.81 4.68
C ARG A 332 2.57 18.68 5.65
N ASP A 333 3.55 17.87 6.05
CA ASP A 333 3.32 16.65 6.83
C ASP A 333 3.19 16.90 8.35
N ALA A 334 3.43 18.14 8.80
CA ALA A 334 3.47 18.50 10.21
C ALA A 334 3.05 19.97 10.45
N SER A 335 2.05 20.45 9.69
CA SER A 335 1.65 21.86 9.69
C SER A 335 1.16 22.36 11.06
N GLU A 336 0.69 21.46 11.93
CA GLU A 336 0.22 21.74 13.29
C GLU A 336 1.29 22.34 14.23
N TYR A 337 2.58 22.19 13.88
CA TYR A 337 3.73 22.72 14.63
C TYR A 337 4.19 24.10 14.13
N ALA A 338 3.58 24.61 13.06
CA ALA A 338 3.87 25.96 12.57
C ALA A 338 3.05 27.01 13.34
N THR A 339 3.54 28.25 13.34
CA THR A 339 2.76 29.42 13.76
C THR A 339 2.30 30.16 12.51
N VAL A 340 0.98 30.18 12.26
CA VAL A 340 0.42 30.64 10.96
C VAL A 340 -0.60 31.75 11.20
N PRO A 341 -0.51 32.91 10.51
CA PRO A 341 -1.56 33.94 10.58
C PRO A 341 -2.91 33.38 10.17
N ALA A 342 -3.98 33.76 10.87
CA ALA A 342 -5.32 33.34 10.50
C ALA A 342 -5.67 33.79 9.07
N GLY A 343 -6.27 32.91 8.29
CA GLY A 343 -6.71 33.22 6.92
C GLY A 343 -5.60 33.20 5.87
N THR A 344 -4.48 32.54 6.16
CA THR A 344 -3.35 32.37 5.24
C THR A 344 -3.73 31.45 4.09
N TRP A 345 -3.63 31.93 2.85
CA TRP A 345 -3.88 31.12 1.65
C TRP A 345 -2.73 30.15 1.39
N THR A 346 -3.04 28.97 0.86
CA THR A 346 -2.02 28.03 0.40
C THR A 346 -2.54 27.17 -0.75
N LEU A 347 -1.66 26.76 -1.66
CA LEU A 347 -1.98 25.69 -2.61
C LEU A 347 -1.64 24.35 -1.94
N ALA A 348 -2.64 23.49 -1.81
CA ALA A 348 -2.47 22.14 -1.26
C ALA A 348 -2.40 21.12 -2.39
N PHE A 349 -1.20 20.62 -2.68
CA PHE A 349 -0.91 19.76 -3.84
C PHE A 349 0.09 18.64 -3.52
N GLY A 350 0.09 17.60 -4.34
CA GLY A 350 1.05 16.52 -4.27
C GLY A 350 0.54 15.32 -3.47
N TRP A 351 1.48 14.47 -3.04
CA TRP A 351 1.20 13.25 -2.29
C TRP A 351 1.05 13.57 -0.81
N PHE A 352 -0.13 13.39 -0.25
CA PHE A 352 -0.38 13.52 1.20
C PHE A 352 -0.48 12.11 1.81
N MET A 353 0.24 11.80 2.89
CA MET A 353 1.41 12.44 3.50
C MET A 353 2.17 11.37 4.31
N HIS A 354 3.37 11.66 4.83
CA HIS A 354 4.01 10.74 5.77
C HIS A 354 3.38 10.84 7.16
N ALA A 355 3.30 9.71 7.86
CA ALA A 355 2.82 9.66 9.24
C ALA A 355 3.95 10.06 10.20
N ILE A 356 3.59 10.87 11.20
CA ILE A 356 4.46 11.22 12.32
C ILE A 356 4.69 9.96 13.16
N PHE A 357 5.91 9.44 13.08
CA PHE A 357 6.37 8.21 13.76
C PHE A 357 5.41 7.02 13.63
N GLU A 358 4.80 6.84 12.46
CA GLU A 358 3.89 5.72 12.15
C GLU A 358 2.65 5.68 13.05
N SER A 359 2.33 6.78 13.75
CA SER A 359 1.24 6.86 14.73
C SER A 359 0.04 7.67 14.23
N ARG A 360 0.29 8.89 13.73
CA ARG A 360 -0.76 9.81 13.23
C ARG A 360 -0.29 10.63 12.04
N PHE A 361 -1.21 11.32 11.39
CA PHE A 361 -0.91 12.29 10.32
C PHE A 361 -1.08 13.71 10.83
N GLY A 362 -0.26 14.65 10.34
CA GLY A 362 -0.44 16.09 10.57
C GLY A 362 -1.58 16.69 9.73
N PHE A 363 -2.69 15.95 9.59
CA PHE A 363 -3.87 16.29 8.80
C PHE A 363 -5.14 16.04 9.64
N PRO A 364 -6.14 16.94 9.72
CA PRO A 364 -6.32 18.22 9.01
C PRO A 364 -5.13 19.19 9.06
N LEU A 365 -4.99 20.02 8.02
CA LEU A 365 -3.97 21.08 8.01
C LEU A 365 -4.25 22.13 9.10
N HIS A 366 -3.20 22.86 9.49
CA HIS A 366 -3.26 23.96 10.46
C HIS A 366 -4.50 24.86 10.27
N PRO A 367 -5.28 25.17 11.33
CA PRO A 367 -6.57 25.87 11.22
C PRO A 367 -6.49 27.29 10.65
N GLY A 368 -5.35 27.96 10.80
CA GLY A 368 -5.06 29.25 10.15
C GLY A 368 -4.90 29.19 8.62
N LEU A 369 -4.78 28.00 8.02
CA LEU A 369 -4.64 27.82 6.57
C LEU A 369 -5.99 27.75 5.85
N ARG A 370 -6.05 28.40 4.69
CA ARG A 370 -7.11 28.33 3.68
C ARG A 370 -6.56 27.61 2.44
N PRO A 371 -6.63 26.26 2.39
CA PRO A 371 -6.10 25.50 1.28
C PRO A 371 -6.99 25.59 0.05
N LEU A 372 -6.38 25.82 -1.10
CA LEU A 372 -6.94 25.53 -2.42
C LEU A 372 -6.37 24.19 -2.87
N PHE A 373 -7.18 23.13 -2.78
CA PHE A 373 -6.74 21.79 -3.14
C PHE A 373 -6.71 21.59 -4.65
N VAL A 374 -5.52 21.34 -5.18
CA VAL A 374 -5.29 21.09 -6.60
C VAL A 374 -4.16 20.09 -6.73
N SER A 375 -4.28 19.09 -7.60
CA SER A 375 -3.33 17.99 -7.69
C SER A 375 -3.11 17.25 -6.36
N PHE A 376 -4.14 17.18 -5.52
CA PHE A 376 -4.12 16.45 -4.27
C PHE A 376 -4.16 14.94 -4.53
N HIS A 377 -3.33 14.17 -3.83
CA HIS A 377 -3.35 12.72 -3.87
C HIS A 377 -3.37 12.16 -2.46
N ALA A 378 -4.45 11.45 -2.12
CA ALA A 378 -4.56 10.65 -0.91
C ALA A 378 -4.08 9.23 -1.21
N SER A 379 -2.93 8.88 -0.65
CA SER A 379 -2.33 7.56 -0.88
C SER A 379 -2.65 6.51 0.18
N LYS A 380 -3.03 6.99 1.37
CA LYS A 380 -3.28 6.17 2.55
C LYS A 380 -4.65 6.53 3.09
N ARG A 381 -5.46 5.51 3.34
CA ARG A 381 -6.79 5.68 3.95
C ARG A 381 -6.73 6.29 5.34
N ASP A 382 -5.67 5.99 6.10
CA ASP A 382 -5.55 6.38 7.51
C ASP A 382 -5.39 7.91 7.63
N LEU A 383 -5.18 8.58 6.49
CA LEU A 383 -5.27 10.04 6.35
C LEU A 383 -6.71 10.56 6.41
N LEU A 384 -7.69 9.77 5.95
CA LEU A 384 -9.10 10.14 5.79
C LEU A 384 -9.92 9.73 7.01
N VAL A 385 -9.45 10.09 8.20
CA VAL A 385 -10.24 10.03 9.45
C VAL A 385 -11.42 11.01 9.37
N PRO A 386 -12.46 10.89 10.24
CA PRO A 386 -13.64 11.76 10.18
C PRO A 386 -13.32 13.26 10.11
N GLU A 387 -12.40 13.74 10.94
CA GLU A 387 -11.99 15.15 11.00
C GLU A 387 -11.31 15.59 9.70
N ALA A 388 -10.53 14.71 9.08
CA ALA A 388 -9.89 14.95 7.80
C ALA A 388 -10.91 15.02 6.66
N ILE A 389 -11.93 14.17 6.68
CA ILE A 389 -13.04 14.22 5.71
C ILE A 389 -13.81 15.53 5.87
N GLU A 390 -14.12 15.95 7.10
CA GLU A 390 -14.79 17.22 7.36
C GLU A 390 -13.96 18.42 6.88
N HIS A 391 -12.65 18.41 7.14
CA HIS A 391 -11.73 19.43 6.64
C HIS A 391 -11.72 19.50 5.10
N LEU A 392 -11.71 18.36 4.42
CA LEU A 392 -11.82 18.31 2.96
C LEU A 392 -13.19 18.81 2.47
N ARG A 393 -14.30 18.47 3.14
CA ARG A 393 -15.64 18.98 2.79
C ARG A 393 -15.73 20.50 2.93
N ARG A 394 -15.14 21.07 3.99
CA ARG A 394 -15.10 22.53 4.21
C ARG A 394 -14.50 23.28 3.00
N TYR A 395 -13.45 22.72 2.42
CA TYR A 395 -12.70 23.33 1.32
C TYR A 395 -13.00 22.72 -0.06
N ALA A 396 -14.08 21.95 -0.17
CA ALA A 396 -14.50 21.31 -1.41
C ALA A 396 -14.98 22.33 -2.47
N PRO A 397 -14.86 22.01 -3.77
CA PRO A 397 -14.42 20.73 -4.31
C PRO A 397 -12.91 20.52 -4.30
N ILE A 398 -12.48 19.26 -4.15
CA ILE A 398 -11.07 18.88 -4.08
C ILE A 398 -10.53 18.55 -5.48
N GLY A 399 -9.51 19.30 -5.92
CA GLY A 399 -8.80 19.00 -7.17
C GLY A 399 -7.79 17.88 -6.98
N CYS A 400 -8.11 16.70 -7.50
CA CYS A 400 -7.32 15.49 -7.35
C CYS A 400 -6.30 15.32 -8.47
N ARG A 401 -5.13 14.79 -8.12
CA ARG A 401 -4.05 14.49 -9.08
C ARG A 401 -4.41 13.36 -10.03
N ASP A 402 -5.12 12.36 -9.54
CA ASP A 402 -5.42 11.10 -10.22
C ASP A 402 -6.87 10.69 -9.99
N TRP A 403 -7.42 9.93 -10.93
CA TRP A 403 -8.79 9.43 -10.87
C TRP A 403 -9.03 8.52 -9.66
N THR A 404 -8.02 7.79 -9.20
CA THR A 404 -8.13 6.96 -7.99
C THR A 404 -8.51 7.80 -6.77
N THR A 405 -7.86 8.97 -6.60
CA THR A 405 -8.17 9.88 -5.49
C THR A 405 -9.56 10.51 -5.66
N VAL A 406 -9.97 10.83 -6.89
CA VAL A 406 -11.35 11.31 -7.17
C VAL A 406 -12.38 10.28 -6.70
N ASP A 407 -12.25 9.04 -7.17
CA ASP A 407 -13.20 7.97 -6.88
C ASP A 407 -13.26 7.68 -5.37
N LEU A 408 -12.10 7.75 -4.67
CA LEU A 408 -12.01 7.59 -3.22
C LEU A 408 -12.74 8.71 -2.47
N LEU A 409 -12.50 9.99 -2.81
CA LEU A 409 -13.14 11.12 -2.14
C LEU A 409 -14.64 11.19 -2.41
N LEU A 410 -15.08 10.87 -3.63
CA LEU A 410 -16.50 10.78 -3.95
C LEU A 410 -17.19 9.65 -3.18
N SER A 411 -16.52 8.53 -2.92
CA SER A 411 -17.05 7.49 -2.02
C SER A 411 -17.31 8.07 -0.62
N ALA A 412 -16.34 8.81 -0.07
CA ALA A 412 -16.46 9.50 1.22
C ALA A 412 -17.47 10.67 1.25
N GLY A 413 -18.20 10.95 0.15
CA GLY A 413 -19.10 12.09 0.07
C GLY A 413 -18.38 13.45 0.12
N VAL A 414 -17.15 13.51 -0.40
CA VAL A 414 -16.40 14.76 -0.58
C VAL A 414 -16.43 15.11 -2.06
N PRO A 415 -17.01 16.25 -2.48
CA PRO A 415 -16.98 16.68 -3.87
C PRO A 415 -15.55 16.80 -4.37
N ALA A 416 -15.23 16.10 -5.46
CA ALA A 416 -13.88 16.02 -5.99
C ALA A 416 -13.90 15.92 -7.51
N PHE A 417 -12.83 16.38 -8.15
CA PHE A 417 -12.67 16.32 -9.60
C PHE A 417 -11.21 16.06 -9.98
N PHE A 418 -10.98 15.57 -11.21
CA PHE A 418 -9.63 15.34 -11.71
C PHE A 418 -9.00 16.65 -12.20
N SER A 419 -7.99 17.16 -11.50
CA SER A 419 -7.22 18.34 -11.90
C SER A 419 -5.95 18.00 -12.67
N GLY A 420 -5.46 16.77 -12.59
CA GLY A 420 -4.12 16.40 -13.04
C GLY A 420 -3.02 16.94 -12.12
N CYS A 421 -1.75 16.93 -12.58
CA CYS A 421 -0.60 17.26 -11.74
C CYS A 421 -0.06 18.69 -11.98
N MET A 422 0.16 19.43 -10.89
CA MET A 422 0.71 20.79 -10.86
C MET A 422 2.02 20.90 -11.64
N THR A 423 2.87 19.86 -11.65
CA THR A 423 4.16 19.91 -12.35
C THR A 423 4.04 20.04 -13.87
N THR A 424 2.85 19.84 -14.44
CA THR A 424 2.58 20.17 -15.85
C THR A 424 2.69 21.67 -16.12
N THR A 425 2.64 22.54 -15.09
CA THR A 425 2.71 24.00 -15.23
C THR A 425 4.08 24.59 -14.92
N VAL A 426 5.14 23.78 -14.73
CA VAL A 426 6.49 24.31 -14.44
C VAL A 426 6.97 25.30 -15.49
N ARG A 427 6.50 25.20 -16.74
CA ARG A 427 6.83 26.13 -17.84
C ARG A 427 6.62 27.61 -17.50
N THR A 428 5.76 27.92 -16.54
CA THR A 428 5.46 29.28 -16.05
C THR A 428 6.72 30.05 -15.65
N VAL A 429 7.76 29.36 -15.15
CA VAL A 429 9.02 29.96 -14.67
C VAL A 429 10.25 29.50 -15.47
N PHE A 430 10.02 29.02 -16.68
CA PHE A 430 11.07 28.66 -17.63
C PHE A 430 10.84 29.39 -18.94
N PRO A 431 11.72 30.35 -19.31
CA PRO A 431 11.62 31.07 -20.58
C PRO A 431 11.53 30.11 -21.76
N ALA A 432 10.88 30.54 -22.85
CA ALA A 432 10.82 29.77 -24.09
C ALA A 432 12.24 29.39 -24.53
N GLN A 433 12.44 28.10 -24.84
CA GLN A 433 13.75 27.61 -25.22
C GLN A 433 14.01 27.92 -26.69
N VAL A 434 15.02 28.75 -26.95
CA VAL A 434 15.37 29.18 -28.31
C VAL A 434 16.21 28.12 -29.04
N GLU A 435 17.06 27.37 -28.32
CA GLU A 435 17.95 26.36 -28.90
C GLU A 435 17.74 24.99 -28.27
N ARG A 436 17.50 23.97 -29.10
CA ARG A 436 17.41 22.57 -28.66
C ARG A 436 18.78 21.89 -28.69
N PRO A 437 19.03 20.90 -27.82
CA PRO A 437 20.25 20.10 -27.89
C PRO A 437 20.42 19.45 -29.26
N ALA A 438 21.67 19.24 -29.68
CA ALA A 438 21.97 18.52 -30.91
C ALA A 438 21.38 17.10 -30.86
N ALA A 439 21.00 16.57 -32.02
CA ALA A 439 20.32 15.26 -32.10
C ALA A 439 21.20 14.08 -31.64
N ASP A 440 22.52 14.26 -31.62
CA ASP A 440 23.53 13.30 -31.16
C ASP A 440 23.93 13.51 -29.69
N ALA A 441 23.37 14.51 -29.00
CA ALA A 441 23.58 14.69 -27.57
C ALA A 441 23.04 13.48 -26.77
N PRO A 442 23.66 13.12 -25.63
CA PRO A 442 23.29 11.92 -24.89
C PRO A 442 21.89 12.02 -24.28
N VAL A 443 21.16 10.91 -24.28
CA VAL A 443 19.89 10.76 -23.54
C VAL A 443 20.18 10.71 -22.04
N GLY A 444 19.38 11.42 -21.24
CA GLY A 444 19.49 11.41 -19.78
C GLY A 444 18.60 10.34 -19.13
N TYR A 445 19.14 9.60 -18.16
CA TYR A 445 18.43 8.54 -17.43
C TYR A 445 18.23 8.95 -15.96
N VAL A 446 16.99 8.96 -15.49
CA VAL A 446 16.65 9.42 -14.14
C VAL A 446 16.05 8.30 -13.31
N ASP A 447 16.76 7.89 -12.25
CA ASP A 447 16.34 6.84 -11.30
C ASP A 447 15.85 5.56 -11.98
N MET A 448 16.56 5.17 -13.04
CA MET A 448 16.34 3.90 -13.72
C MET A 448 17.18 2.80 -13.04
N PRO A 449 16.68 1.55 -12.95
CA PRO A 449 17.48 0.42 -12.47
C PRO A 449 18.77 0.29 -13.28
N ALA A 450 19.90 -0.01 -12.64
CA ALA A 450 21.20 -0.09 -13.31
C ALA A 450 21.22 -1.04 -14.53
N ALA A 451 20.43 -2.12 -14.48
CA ALA A 451 20.30 -3.07 -15.59
C ALA A 451 19.56 -2.50 -16.82
N ALA A 452 18.78 -1.43 -16.65
CA ALA A 452 18.04 -0.76 -17.72
C ALA A 452 18.80 0.45 -18.31
N VAL A 453 19.95 0.80 -17.74
CA VAL A 453 20.76 1.95 -18.17
C VAL A 453 21.90 1.48 -19.07
N PRO A 454 22.04 2.01 -20.30
CA PRO A 454 23.19 1.70 -21.17
C PRO A 454 24.52 2.08 -20.52
N ALA A 455 25.56 1.29 -20.79
CA ALA A 455 26.90 1.58 -20.28
C ALA A 455 27.39 2.97 -20.75
N GLY A 456 27.88 3.78 -19.80
CA GLY A 456 28.34 5.15 -20.08
C GLY A 456 27.23 6.20 -20.29
N ALA A 457 25.96 5.83 -20.13
CA ALA A 457 24.87 6.80 -20.21
C ALA A 457 24.91 7.83 -19.08
N VAL A 458 24.41 9.04 -19.37
CA VAL A 458 24.31 10.11 -18.36
C VAL A 458 23.16 9.79 -17.42
N THR A 459 23.45 9.68 -16.13
CA THR A 459 22.47 9.32 -15.10
C THR A 459 22.27 10.41 -14.08
N TYR A 460 21.05 10.47 -13.54
CA TYR A 460 20.65 11.39 -12.48
C TYR A 460 19.88 10.63 -11.41
N ALA A 461 20.02 11.08 -10.16
CA ALA A 461 19.23 10.62 -9.02
C ALA A 461 18.45 11.81 -8.46
N HIS A 462 17.14 11.64 -8.28
CA HIS A 462 16.30 12.63 -7.61
C HIS A 462 16.33 12.51 -6.10
N SER A 463 16.84 11.38 -5.58
CA SER A 463 16.93 11.13 -4.14
C SER A 463 18.33 11.36 -3.59
N SER A 464 18.45 12.20 -2.55
CA SER A 464 19.70 12.43 -1.82
C SER A 464 19.40 12.90 -0.39
N ASP A 465 20.04 12.28 0.60
CA ASP A 465 19.89 12.69 2.01
C ASP A 465 20.31 14.15 2.25
N LYS A 466 21.20 14.69 1.39
CA LYS A 466 21.63 16.09 1.44
C LYS A 466 20.49 17.10 1.25
N ILE A 467 19.39 16.70 0.60
CA ILE A 467 18.23 17.57 0.35
C ILE A 467 17.57 17.99 1.67
N ARG A 468 17.54 17.08 2.66
CA ARG A 468 16.97 17.28 3.99
C ARG A 468 17.62 18.41 4.79
N PHE A 469 18.89 18.67 4.52
CA PHE A 469 19.72 19.62 5.28
C PHE A 469 19.93 20.96 4.56
N ARG A 470 19.29 21.16 3.39
CA ARG A 470 19.35 22.41 2.63
C ARG A 470 18.13 23.24 2.96
N SER A 471 18.25 24.57 2.85
CA SER A 471 17.07 25.42 2.87
C SER A 471 16.16 25.12 1.69
N PHE A 472 14.87 25.36 1.86
CA PHE A 472 13.87 25.27 0.80
C PHE A 472 14.27 26.07 -0.44
N ALA A 473 14.69 27.33 -0.27
CA ALA A 473 15.10 28.19 -1.37
C ALA A 473 16.25 27.59 -2.19
N ARG A 474 17.24 26.98 -1.51
CA ARG A 474 18.32 26.27 -2.18
C ARG A 474 17.81 25.05 -2.95
N ASN A 475 16.93 24.25 -2.36
CA ASN A 475 16.38 23.08 -3.05
C ASN A 475 15.54 23.46 -4.27
N VAL A 476 14.76 24.55 -4.22
CA VAL A 476 14.03 25.07 -5.39
C VAL A 476 15.00 25.57 -6.47
N GLY A 477 16.07 26.29 -6.08
CA GLY A 477 17.13 26.70 -7.02
C GLY A 477 17.85 25.51 -7.68
N ASP A 478 18.13 24.45 -6.92
CA ASP A 478 18.69 23.20 -7.43
C ASP A 478 17.70 22.51 -8.39
N ALA A 479 16.40 22.53 -8.10
CA ALA A 479 15.35 22.02 -8.99
C ALA A 479 15.29 22.79 -10.31
N VAL A 480 15.39 24.13 -10.28
CA VAL A 480 15.49 24.97 -11.49
C VAL A 480 16.72 24.57 -12.31
N SER A 481 17.89 24.47 -11.66
CA SER A 481 19.16 24.12 -12.31
C SER A 481 19.13 22.72 -12.93
N LEU A 482 18.48 21.77 -12.26
CA LEU A 482 18.29 20.40 -12.75
C LEU A 482 17.42 20.38 -14.01
N LEU A 483 16.27 21.04 -13.99
CA LEU A 483 15.37 21.09 -15.16
C LEU A 483 15.98 21.88 -16.33
N GLU A 484 16.77 22.94 -16.05
CA GLU A 484 17.59 23.62 -17.06
C GLU A 484 18.61 22.68 -17.69
N THR A 485 19.27 21.84 -16.87
CA THR A 485 20.20 20.82 -17.37
C THR A 485 19.49 19.84 -18.29
N TYR A 486 18.32 19.34 -17.89
CA TYR A 486 17.53 18.41 -18.70
C TYR A 486 17.21 19.00 -20.07
N ARG A 487 16.58 20.18 -20.11
CA ARG A 487 16.13 20.77 -21.37
C ARG A 487 17.26 21.28 -22.27
N ARG A 488 18.41 21.68 -21.71
CA ARG A 488 19.56 22.21 -22.48
C ARG A 488 20.58 21.17 -22.91
N ARG A 489 20.68 20.03 -22.24
CA ARG A 489 21.73 19.03 -22.53
C ARG A 489 21.21 17.74 -23.14
N HIS A 490 19.92 17.43 -23.02
CA HIS A 490 19.39 16.13 -23.42
C HIS A 490 18.28 16.27 -24.46
N PRO A 491 18.38 15.58 -25.61
CA PRO A 491 17.35 15.60 -26.63
C PRO A 491 16.12 14.76 -26.23
N ALA A 492 16.28 13.86 -25.25
CA ALA A 492 15.22 13.08 -24.61
C ALA A 492 15.66 12.59 -23.22
N MET A 493 14.69 12.22 -22.40
CA MET A 493 14.90 11.64 -21.07
C MET A 493 14.23 10.26 -20.94
N VAL A 494 14.78 9.39 -20.09
CA VAL A 494 14.17 8.11 -19.70
C VAL A 494 14.02 8.09 -18.18
N THR A 495 12.83 7.79 -17.66
CA THR A 495 12.60 7.80 -16.21
C THR A 495 11.47 6.87 -15.76
N SER A 496 11.57 6.40 -14.53
CA SER A 496 10.49 5.69 -13.82
C SER A 496 9.65 6.60 -12.91
N ARG A 497 9.98 7.90 -12.84
CA ARG A 497 9.39 8.86 -11.88
C ARG A 497 8.40 9.80 -12.56
N LEU A 498 7.16 9.80 -12.08
CA LEU A 498 6.11 10.73 -12.53
C LEU A 498 6.53 12.21 -12.38
N HIS A 499 7.21 12.53 -11.29
CA HIS A 499 7.73 13.86 -10.97
C HIS A 499 9.02 14.24 -11.73
N CYS A 500 9.50 13.38 -12.62
CA CYS A 500 10.43 13.73 -13.68
C CYS A 500 9.69 13.81 -15.02
N TYR A 501 8.83 12.82 -15.31
CA TYR A 501 8.05 12.73 -16.55
C TYR A 501 7.25 13.99 -16.88
N LEU A 502 6.31 14.38 -16.01
CA LEU A 502 5.39 15.50 -16.28
C LEU A 502 6.09 16.87 -16.38
N PRO A 503 7.00 17.27 -15.46
CA PRO A 503 7.67 18.56 -15.58
C PRO A 503 8.63 18.64 -16.75
N VAL A 504 9.31 17.55 -17.12
CA VAL A 504 10.20 17.55 -18.29
C VAL A 504 9.40 17.63 -19.59
N ARG A 505 8.27 16.93 -19.67
CA ARG A 505 7.32 17.06 -20.79
C ARG A 505 6.75 18.49 -20.91
N ALA A 506 6.46 19.16 -19.79
CA ALA A 506 6.04 20.56 -19.78
C ALA A 506 7.07 21.55 -20.34
N LEU A 507 8.34 21.13 -20.41
CA LEU A 507 9.45 21.89 -20.98
C LEU A 507 9.77 21.47 -22.42
N ASP A 508 8.84 20.79 -23.09
CA ASP A 508 8.94 20.33 -24.49
C ASP A 508 10.09 19.35 -24.76
N VAL A 509 10.54 18.64 -23.72
CA VAL A 509 11.55 17.59 -23.83
C VAL A 509 10.85 16.23 -23.92
N PRO A 510 11.10 15.42 -24.97
CA PRO A 510 10.58 14.07 -25.07
C PRO A 510 11.01 13.20 -23.89
N VAL A 511 10.07 12.42 -23.32
CA VAL A 511 10.34 11.52 -22.20
C VAL A 511 9.78 10.13 -22.49
N ASP A 512 10.64 9.11 -22.32
CA ASP A 512 10.24 7.71 -22.21
C ASP A 512 9.98 7.37 -20.74
N PHE A 513 8.69 7.26 -20.39
CA PHE A 513 8.24 6.99 -19.02
C PHE A 513 8.04 5.49 -18.79
N GLN A 514 8.92 4.91 -17.97
CA GLN A 514 8.99 3.48 -17.68
C GLN A 514 8.82 3.24 -16.16
N PRO A 515 7.62 3.43 -15.60
CA PRO A 515 7.38 3.16 -14.18
C PRO A 515 7.55 1.67 -13.88
N LYS A 516 7.90 1.35 -12.62
CA LYS A 516 8.03 -0.05 -12.16
C LYS A 516 6.72 -0.83 -12.26
N ASN A 517 5.59 -0.14 -12.07
CA ASN A 517 4.25 -0.69 -12.18
C ASN A 517 3.37 0.36 -12.84
N ARG A 518 2.81 0.07 -14.01
CA ARG A 518 1.98 1.02 -14.77
C ARG A 518 0.59 1.15 -14.15
N SER A 519 0.10 0.13 -13.46
CA SER A 519 -1.18 0.11 -12.73
C SER A 519 -1.14 0.79 -11.36
N ASP A 520 -0.02 1.43 -10.99
CA ASP A 520 0.08 2.23 -9.77
C ASP A 520 -1.03 3.31 -9.73
N PRO A 521 -1.78 3.43 -8.60
CA PRO A 521 -2.95 4.31 -8.53
C PRO A 521 -2.63 5.78 -8.81
N ARG A 522 -1.37 6.20 -8.60
CA ARG A 522 -0.89 7.57 -8.81
C ARG A 522 -0.86 7.98 -10.28
N PHE A 523 -0.95 7.01 -11.20
CA PHE A 523 -0.87 7.27 -12.64
C PHE A 523 -2.23 7.22 -13.34
N ALA A 524 -3.32 6.94 -12.62
CA ALA A 524 -4.66 6.91 -13.18
C ALA A 524 -5.05 8.29 -13.75
N GLY A 525 -5.16 8.39 -15.07
CA GLY A 525 -5.38 9.65 -15.80
C GLY A 525 -4.11 10.43 -16.17
N LEU A 526 -2.93 9.91 -15.85
CA LEU A 526 -1.63 10.56 -16.12
C LEU A 526 -0.64 9.69 -16.89
N ILE A 527 -0.92 8.39 -17.03
CA ILE A 527 -0.15 7.47 -17.87
C ILE A 527 -0.73 7.41 -19.27
N ASP A 528 0.14 7.31 -20.27
CA ASP A 528 -0.20 7.21 -21.70
C ASP A 528 -1.09 8.35 -22.26
N ILE A 529 -1.15 9.48 -21.56
CA ILE A 529 -1.91 10.65 -22.01
C ILE A 529 -1.28 11.26 -23.27
N THR A 530 -2.14 11.56 -24.25
CA THR A 530 -1.82 12.25 -25.50
C THR A 530 -1.31 13.68 -25.26
N ASP A 531 -0.76 14.32 -26.30
CA ASP A 531 -0.32 15.72 -26.21
C ASP A 531 -1.48 16.68 -25.96
N ASP A 532 -2.65 16.40 -26.54
CA ASP A 532 -3.86 17.20 -26.32
C ASP A 532 -4.39 17.05 -24.89
N GLU A 533 -4.41 15.83 -24.34
CA GLU A 533 -4.81 15.60 -22.94
C GLU A 533 -3.85 16.27 -21.95
N PHE A 534 -2.53 16.23 -22.23
CA PHE A 534 -1.54 16.93 -21.43
C PHE A 534 -1.71 18.45 -21.48
N ALA A 535 -1.91 19.00 -22.68
CA ALA A 535 -2.16 20.44 -22.87
C ALA A 535 -3.44 20.87 -22.16
N ALA A 536 -4.51 20.07 -22.23
CA ALA A 536 -5.77 20.34 -21.54
C ALA A 536 -5.65 20.30 -20.01
N ILE A 537 -4.79 19.44 -19.44
CA ILE A 537 -4.48 19.47 -18.00
C ILE A 537 -3.76 20.78 -17.66
N GLN A 538 -2.72 21.12 -18.42
CA GLN A 538 -1.91 22.31 -18.20
C GLN A 538 -2.76 23.60 -18.28
N GLU A 539 -3.54 23.76 -19.34
CA GLU A 539 -4.39 24.93 -19.57
C GLU A 539 -5.46 25.08 -18.48
N ARG A 540 -6.12 23.98 -18.09
CA ARG A 540 -7.12 24.03 -17.01
C ARG A 540 -6.49 24.45 -15.69
N ILE A 541 -5.35 23.90 -15.29
CA ILE A 541 -4.68 24.32 -14.05
C ILE A 541 -4.31 25.81 -14.14
N ASP A 542 -3.69 26.24 -15.25
CA ASP A 542 -3.25 27.62 -15.46
C ASP A 542 -4.41 28.62 -15.37
N THR A 543 -5.51 28.39 -16.08
CA THR A 543 -6.69 29.28 -16.11
C THR A 543 -7.39 29.33 -14.76
N ARG A 544 -7.61 28.17 -14.12
CA ARG A 544 -8.37 28.10 -12.87
C ARG A 544 -7.63 28.76 -11.71
N LEU A 545 -6.33 28.50 -11.59
CA LEU A 545 -5.51 29.14 -10.57
C LEU A 545 -5.32 30.63 -10.85
N GLU A 546 -5.44 31.09 -12.10
CA GLU A 546 -5.34 32.52 -12.44
C GLU A 546 -6.48 33.30 -11.82
N LEU A 547 -7.70 32.80 -12.03
CA LEU A 547 -8.92 33.41 -11.52
C LEU A 547 -8.96 33.37 -9.99
N VAL A 548 -8.72 32.20 -9.41
CA VAL A 548 -8.97 31.98 -7.98
C VAL A 548 -7.85 32.54 -7.11
N LEU A 549 -6.58 32.38 -7.50
CA LEU A 549 -5.49 33.06 -6.79
C LEU A 549 -5.52 34.56 -7.02
N GLY A 550 -5.94 35.03 -8.19
CA GLY A 550 -6.13 36.46 -8.44
C GLY A 550 -7.11 37.08 -7.46
N ALA A 551 -8.26 36.44 -7.22
CA ALA A 551 -9.23 36.87 -6.21
C ALA A 551 -8.66 36.82 -4.79
N ALA A 552 -8.02 35.70 -4.42
CA ALA A 552 -7.44 35.51 -3.08
C ALA A 552 -6.34 36.54 -2.75
N LEU A 553 -5.39 36.72 -3.68
CA LEU A 553 -4.27 37.67 -3.54
C LEU A 553 -4.72 39.12 -3.69
N GLY A 554 -5.85 39.37 -4.36
CA GLY A 554 -6.50 40.67 -4.44
C GLY A 554 -7.29 41.07 -3.19
N GLY A 555 -7.33 40.20 -2.16
CA GLY A 555 -7.99 40.48 -0.89
C GLY A 555 -9.50 40.22 -0.85
N ALA A 556 -10.03 39.44 -1.80
CA ALA A 556 -11.43 39.02 -1.75
C ALA A 556 -11.73 38.20 -0.47
N ALA A 557 -12.99 38.23 -0.03
CA ALA A 557 -13.42 37.47 1.14
C ALA A 557 -13.29 35.96 0.91
N GLU A 558 -13.06 35.20 1.99
CA GLU A 558 -12.93 33.73 1.93
C GLU A 558 -14.12 33.07 1.21
N GLU A 559 -15.33 33.52 1.54
CA GLU A 559 -16.57 33.00 0.96
C GLU A 559 -16.64 33.22 -0.55
N ASP A 560 -16.24 34.40 -1.04
CA ASP A 560 -16.24 34.75 -2.46
C ASP A 560 -15.20 33.92 -3.24
N VAL A 561 -14.00 33.74 -2.67
CA VAL A 561 -12.95 32.92 -3.28
C VAL A 561 -13.39 31.46 -3.40
N TYR A 562 -14.01 30.90 -2.36
CA TYR A 562 -14.52 29.52 -2.41
C TYR A 562 -15.79 29.39 -3.25
N ALA A 563 -16.63 30.43 -3.36
CA ALA A 563 -17.74 30.46 -4.30
C ALA A 563 -17.23 30.42 -5.75
N LEU A 564 -16.23 31.25 -6.10
CA LEU A 564 -15.57 31.22 -7.40
C LEU A 564 -14.90 29.87 -7.67
N TRP A 565 -14.23 29.29 -6.67
CA TRP A 565 -13.64 27.95 -6.78
C TRP A 565 -14.69 26.88 -7.09
N ARG A 566 -15.87 26.94 -6.47
CA ARG A 566 -16.98 26.01 -6.77
C ARG A 566 -17.50 26.22 -8.19
N GLU A 567 -17.73 27.47 -8.58
CA GLU A 567 -18.26 27.83 -9.90
C GLU A 567 -17.35 27.33 -11.03
N VAL A 568 -16.06 27.67 -10.98
CA VAL A 568 -15.07 27.33 -12.00
C VAL A 568 -14.90 25.81 -12.17
N ASN A 569 -15.27 25.03 -11.14
CA ASN A 569 -15.02 23.59 -11.09
C ASN A 569 -16.28 22.74 -11.22
N ALA A 570 -17.47 23.37 -11.25
CA ALA A 570 -18.75 22.67 -11.20
C ALA A 570 -18.89 21.61 -12.32
N ALA A 571 -18.45 21.94 -13.54
CA ALA A 571 -18.50 21.03 -14.67
C ALA A 571 -17.58 19.80 -14.50
N ASP A 572 -16.37 19.98 -13.96
CA ASP A 572 -15.43 18.88 -13.73
C ASP A 572 -15.92 17.97 -12.59
N VAL A 573 -16.59 18.54 -11.57
CA VAL A 573 -17.23 17.76 -10.48
C VAL A 573 -18.39 16.94 -11.02
N ALA A 574 -19.28 17.55 -11.81
CA ALA A 574 -20.40 16.85 -12.44
C ALA A 574 -19.91 15.71 -13.36
N LEU A 575 -18.83 15.93 -14.12
CA LEU A 575 -18.20 14.89 -14.93
C LEU A 575 -17.67 13.73 -14.07
N ALA A 576 -17.05 14.03 -12.93
CA ALA A 576 -16.53 13.02 -12.02
C ALA A 576 -17.67 12.17 -11.41
N GLU A 577 -18.77 12.80 -10.99
CA GLU A 577 -19.96 12.13 -10.49
C GLU A 577 -20.62 11.24 -11.55
N GLN A 578 -20.75 11.76 -12.79
CA GLN A 578 -21.24 10.99 -13.93
C GLN A 578 -20.35 9.78 -14.24
N ARG A 579 -19.02 9.95 -14.24
CA ARG A 579 -18.06 8.86 -14.43
C ARG A 579 -18.18 7.79 -13.34
N ARG A 580 -18.41 8.19 -12.09
CA ARG A 580 -18.63 7.24 -10.97
C ARG A 580 -19.94 6.48 -11.12
N ALA A 581 -21.01 7.14 -11.56
CA ALA A 581 -22.33 6.54 -11.75
C ALA A 581 -22.39 5.61 -12.99
N ALA A 582 -21.50 5.81 -13.98
CA ALA A 582 -21.47 5.04 -15.21
C ALA A 582 -21.19 3.54 -14.95
N ARG A 583 -22.09 2.68 -15.44
CA ARG A 583 -21.89 1.23 -15.45
C ARG A 583 -21.29 0.82 -16.78
N HIS A 584 -20.01 0.45 -16.80
CA HIS A 584 -19.44 -0.19 -17.98
C HIS A 584 -19.79 -1.69 -17.97
N PRO A 585 -20.28 -2.28 -19.06
CA PRO A 585 -20.41 -3.73 -19.13
C PRO A 585 -19.02 -4.37 -19.08
N LEU A 586 -18.91 -5.51 -18.40
CA LEU A 586 -17.70 -6.30 -18.43
C LEU A 586 -17.72 -7.26 -19.62
N PRO A 587 -16.54 -7.68 -20.13
CA PRO A 587 -16.48 -8.76 -21.09
C PRO A 587 -17.15 -10.02 -20.54
N ALA A 588 -17.80 -10.79 -21.41
CA ALA A 588 -18.30 -12.11 -21.05
C ALA A 588 -17.15 -13.01 -20.57
N PRO A 589 -17.42 -13.97 -19.67
CA PRO A 589 -16.43 -14.95 -19.24
C PRO A 589 -15.79 -15.66 -20.44
N ARG A 590 -14.48 -15.87 -20.35
CA ARG A 590 -13.64 -16.56 -21.33
C ARG A 590 -13.56 -18.05 -21.00
N SER A 591 -13.63 -18.40 -19.73
CA SER A 591 -13.73 -19.78 -19.24
C SER A 591 -15.15 -20.32 -19.38
N ASP A 592 -15.24 -21.63 -19.62
CA ASP A 592 -16.50 -22.38 -19.61
C ASP A 592 -16.64 -23.21 -18.33
N LEU A 593 -16.48 -22.55 -17.18
CA LEU A 593 -16.52 -23.20 -15.86
C LEU A 593 -17.86 -23.89 -15.61
N ALA A 594 -18.95 -23.36 -16.17
CA ALA A 594 -20.27 -23.96 -16.06
C ALA A 594 -20.34 -25.32 -16.77
N ALA A 595 -19.75 -25.47 -17.96
CA ALA A 595 -19.67 -26.76 -18.65
C ALA A 595 -18.72 -27.73 -17.94
N GLU A 596 -17.61 -27.25 -17.37
CA GLU A 596 -16.68 -28.09 -16.57
C GLU A 596 -17.34 -28.61 -15.28
N LEU A 597 -18.27 -27.84 -14.70
CA LEU A 597 -18.98 -28.17 -13.47
C LEU A 597 -20.09 -29.20 -13.68
N ALA A 598 -20.78 -29.22 -14.82
CA ALA A 598 -21.95 -30.08 -15.04
C ALA A 598 -21.68 -31.59 -14.77
N PRO A 599 -20.59 -32.21 -15.27
CA PRO A 599 -20.30 -33.62 -14.98
C PRO A 599 -20.01 -33.89 -13.49
N VAL A 600 -19.50 -32.89 -12.76
CA VAL A 600 -19.27 -33.02 -11.31
C VAL A 600 -20.62 -33.04 -10.59
N LEU A 601 -21.55 -32.16 -10.97
CA LEU A 601 -22.89 -32.11 -10.39
C LEU A 601 -23.67 -33.41 -10.66
N ASP A 602 -23.57 -33.96 -11.87
CA ASP A 602 -24.19 -35.24 -12.23
C ASP A 602 -23.64 -36.43 -11.42
N GLY A 603 -22.39 -36.32 -10.95
CA GLY A 603 -21.71 -37.32 -10.15
C GLY A 603 -21.82 -37.11 -8.64
N LEU A 604 -22.43 -36.01 -8.17
CA LEU A 604 -22.65 -35.79 -6.75
C LEU A 604 -23.60 -36.86 -6.22
N PRO A 605 -23.32 -37.48 -5.06
CA PRO A 605 -24.27 -38.40 -4.44
C PRO A 605 -25.57 -37.65 -4.16
N ASP A 606 -26.70 -38.27 -4.50
CA ASP A 606 -28.02 -37.83 -4.00
C ASP A 606 -27.91 -37.63 -2.49
N ALA A 607 -28.52 -36.56 -1.98
CA ALA A 607 -28.55 -36.31 -0.53
C ALA A 607 -28.93 -37.63 0.17
N PRO A 608 -28.12 -38.13 1.13
CA PRO A 608 -28.35 -39.45 1.68
C PRO A 608 -29.79 -39.54 2.16
N VAL A 609 -30.53 -40.56 1.73
CA VAL A 609 -31.95 -40.73 2.09
C VAL A 609 -32.14 -40.77 3.62
N ASP A 610 -31.08 -41.16 4.34
CA ASP A 610 -30.98 -41.21 5.81
C ASP A 610 -30.09 -40.09 6.40
N ALA A 611 -29.77 -39.03 5.66
CA ALA A 611 -29.02 -37.90 6.21
C ALA A 611 -29.83 -37.24 7.35
N PRO A 612 -29.24 -37.04 8.54
CA PRO A 612 -29.96 -36.39 9.63
C PRO A 612 -30.40 -35.00 9.19
N VAL A 613 -31.70 -34.72 9.29
CA VAL A 613 -32.32 -33.44 8.87
C VAL A 613 -31.66 -32.24 9.57
N ASP A 614 -31.07 -32.46 10.75
CA ASP A 614 -30.39 -31.44 11.57
C ASP A 614 -28.85 -31.47 11.47
N ALA A 615 -28.28 -32.16 10.46
CA ALA A 615 -26.83 -32.28 10.32
C ALA A 615 -26.16 -30.94 9.97
N VAL A 616 -25.04 -30.63 10.61
CA VAL A 616 -24.24 -29.44 10.29
C VAL A 616 -23.38 -29.72 9.05
N ALA A 617 -23.53 -28.92 8.00
CA ALA A 617 -22.71 -29.04 6.80
C ALA A 617 -21.36 -28.32 6.99
N VAL A 618 -20.27 -29.09 6.96
CA VAL A 618 -18.89 -28.59 7.06
C VAL A 618 -18.17 -28.85 5.74
N VAL A 619 -17.59 -27.83 5.15
CA VAL A 619 -16.86 -27.91 3.88
C VAL A 619 -15.37 -27.69 4.10
N VAL A 620 -14.55 -28.56 3.52
CA VAL A 620 -13.09 -28.50 3.63
C VAL A 620 -12.48 -28.67 2.24
N HIS A 621 -11.66 -27.71 1.81
CA HIS A 621 -10.80 -27.89 0.64
C HIS A 621 -9.57 -28.72 1.02
N VAL A 622 -9.35 -29.82 0.32
CA VAL A 622 -8.24 -30.75 0.56
C VAL A 622 -7.25 -30.68 -0.58
N GLY A 623 -6.12 -30.02 -0.30
CA GLY A 623 -4.96 -30.03 -1.20
C GLY A 623 -4.20 -31.36 -1.17
N ARG A 624 -3.22 -31.47 -2.06
CA ARG A 624 -2.32 -32.63 -2.16
C ARG A 624 -1.54 -32.91 -0.88
N ASP A 625 -1.34 -34.19 -0.57
CA ASP A 625 -0.56 -34.68 0.58
C ASP A 625 -1.12 -34.19 1.94
N ARG A 626 -2.45 -34.05 2.04
CA ARG A 626 -3.14 -33.54 3.25
C ARG A 626 -4.00 -34.54 3.99
N ALA A 627 -4.04 -35.82 3.59
CA ALA A 627 -4.88 -36.84 4.22
C ALA A 627 -4.76 -36.88 5.76
N ALA A 628 -3.55 -36.84 6.30
CA ALA A 628 -3.33 -36.86 7.75
C ALA A 628 -3.87 -35.58 8.46
N ALA A 629 -3.75 -34.41 7.83
CA ALA A 629 -4.28 -33.17 8.39
C ALA A 629 -5.80 -33.13 8.35
N VAL A 630 -6.41 -33.67 7.29
CA VAL A 630 -7.86 -33.89 7.20
C VAL A 630 -8.34 -34.76 8.35
N CYS A 631 -7.71 -35.92 8.60
CA CYS A 631 -8.11 -36.79 9.72
C CYS A 631 -8.13 -36.04 11.06
N VAL A 632 -7.11 -35.22 11.33
CA VAL A 632 -7.03 -34.44 12.57
C VAL A 632 -8.14 -33.39 12.68
N LEU A 633 -8.39 -32.62 11.60
CA LEU A 633 -9.49 -31.66 11.59
C LEU A 633 -10.83 -32.35 11.86
N LEU A 634 -11.13 -33.42 11.12
CA LEU A 634 -12.39 -34.15 11.22
C LEU A 634 -12.57 -34.76 12.62
N ALA A 635 -11.51 -35.38 13.16
CA ALA A 635 -11.51 -35.92 14.52
C ALA A 635 -11.74 -34.84 15.58
N SER A 636 -11.13 -33.66 15.42
CA SER A 636 -11.34 -32.53 16.35
C SER A 636 -12.78 -32.02 16.33
N VAL A 637 -13.40 -31.91 15.14
CA VAL A 637 -14.81 -31.52 15.01
C VAL A 637 -15.73 -32.56 15.64
N ALA A 638 -15.54 -33.85 15.32
CA ALA A 638 -16.35 -34.94 15.85
C ALA A 638 -16.24 -35.09 17.37
N ALA A 639 -15.06 -34.84 17.95
CA ALA A 639 -14.84 -34.90 19.39
C ALA A 639 -15.61 -33.82 20.17
N HIS A 640 -15.94 -32.69 19.54
CA HIS A 640 -16.53 -31.52 20.20
C HIS A 640 -17.95 -31.19 19.74
N THR A 641 -18.48 -31.88 18.72
CA THR A 641 -19.80 -31.63 18.15
C THR A 641 -20.73 -32.81 18.43
N ALA A 642 -21.74 -32.60 19.27
CA ALA A 642 -22.70 -33.66 19.62
C ALA A 642 -23.70 -33.96 18.50
N ARG A 643 -23.96 -32.98 17.62
CA ARG A 643 -24.85 -33.13 16.47
C ARG A 643 -24.16 -33.89 15.33
N PRO A 644 -24.92 -34.62 14.50
CA PRO A 644 -24.36 -35.18 13.27
C PRO A 644 -23.74 -34.09 12.39
N VAL A 645 -22.59 -34.39 11.81
CA VAL A 645 -21.87 -33.49 10.91
C VAL A 645 -21.75 -34.16 9.56
N ARG A 646 -22.07 -33.41 8.51
CA ARG A 646 -21.83 -33.80 7.13
C ARG A 646 -20.58 -33.07 6.65
N PHE A 647 -19.48 -33.81 6.53
CA PHE A 647 -18.24 -33.30 5.97
C PHE A 647 -18.26 -33.43 4.45
N LEU A 648 -18.00 -32.33 3.74
CA LEU A 648 -17.77 -32.32 2.30
C LEU A 648 -16.32 -31.94 2.02
N LEU A 649 -15.59 -32.91 1.48
CA LEU A 649 -14.17 -32.77 1.17
C LEU A 649 -14.02 -32.48 -0.33
N LEU A 650 -13.69 -31.25 -0.67
CA LEU A 650 -13.48 -30.81 -2.05
C LEU A 650 -12.01 -31.02 -2.43
N THR A 651 -11.72 -31.81 -3.48
CA THR A 651 -10.32 -32.11 -3.84
C THR A 651 -10.10 -32.42 -5.32
N GLN A 652 -8.92 -32.05 -5.81
CA GLN A 652 -8.40 -32.51 -7.12
C GLN A 652 -7.65 -33.85 -7.03
N HIS A 653 -7.50 -34.38 -5.81
CA HIS A 653 -6.74 -35.60 -5.48
C HIS A 653 -7.60 -36.60 -4.69
N PRO A 654 -8.79 -37.00 -5.18
CA PRO A 654 -9.69 -37.91 -4.46
C PRO A 654 -9.05 -39.27 -4.12
N ASP A 655 -8.10 -39.73 -4.95
CA ASP A 655 -7.42 -41.02 -4.75
C ASP A 655 -6.51 -41.04 -3.49
N GLU A 656 -6.19 -39.89 -2.90
CA GLU A 656 -5.44 -39.78 -1.64
C GLU A 656 -6.34 -39.92 -0.40
N LEU A 657 -7.66 -39.92 -0.58
CA LEU A 657 -8.66 -39.99 0.50
C LEU A 657 -9.43 -41.31 0.43
N ASP A 658 -9.37 -42.08 1.52
CA ASP A 658 -10.24 -43.25 1.68
C ASP A 658 -11.50 -42.84 2.44
N ALA A 659 -12.55 -42.50 1.70
CA ALA A 659 -13.84 -42.09 2.27
C ALA A 659 -14.43 -43.16 3.20
N GLY A 660 -14.27 -44.45 2.87
CA GLY A 660 -14.77 -45.55 3.70
C GLY A 660 -14.05 -45.62 5.05
N ALA A 661 -12.73 -45.46 5.05
CA ALA A 661 -11.93 -45.40 6.28
C ALA A 661 -12.25 -44.15 7.12
N LEU A 662 -12.45 -42.99 6.49
CA LEU A 662 -12.83 -41.75 7.16
C LEU A 662 -14.20 -41.87 7.84
N VAL A 663 -15.20 -42.42 7.15
CA VAL A 663 -16.54 -42.65 7.74
C VAL A 663 -16.47 -43.65 8.89
N ALA A 664 -15.71 -44.75 8.74
CA ALA A 664 -15.55 -45.73 9.80
C ALA A 664 -14.87 -45.16 11.06
N ALA A 665 -14.00 -44.17 10.91
CA ALA A 665 -13.33 -43.49 12.01
C ALA A 665 -14.22 -42.45 12.74
N LEU A 666 -15.36 -42.06 12.15
CA LEU A 666 -16.20 -40.95 12.63
C LEU A 666 -17.67 -41.41 12.79
N PRO A 667 -17.96 -42.29 13.77
CA PRO A 667 -19.30 -42.83 13.95
C PRO A 667 -20.32 -41.71 14.25
N GLY A 668 -21.45 -41.70 13.55
CA GLY A 668 -22.49 -40.68 13.68
C GLY A 668 -22.32 -39.45 12.78
N HIS A 669 -21.25 -39.40 12.00
CA HIS A 669 -20.99 -38.36 10.99
C HIS A 669 -20.91 -38.95 9.59
N THR A 670 -21.11 -38.13 8.56
CA THR A 670 -21.00 -38.54 7.16
C THR A 670 -19.86 -37.78 6.47
N VAL A 671 -19.13 -38.45 5.58
CA VAL A 671 -18.02 -37.86 4.81
C VAL A 671 -18.26 -38.10 3.32
N ASP A 672 -18.44 -37.02 2.58
CA ASP A 672 -18.58 -37.00 1.13
C ASP A 672 -17.28 -36.45 0.52
N VAL A 673 -16.68 -37.17 -0.42
CA VAL A 673 -15.52 -36.68 -1.20
C VAL A 673 -16.02 -36.23 -2.57
N VAL A 674 -15.82 -34.95 -2.88
CA VAL A 674 -16.22 -34.33 -4.15
C VAL A 674 -14.98 -34.16 -5.02
N ASP A 675 -14.96 -34.84 -6.16
CA ASP A 675 -13.87 -34.74 -7.14
C ASP A 675 -14.00 -33.47 -7.98
N THR A 676 -13.11 -32.51 -7.75
CA THR A 676 -13.03 -31.24 -8.49
C THR A 676 -11.85 -31.18 -9.46
N ARG A 677 -11.23 -32.32 -9.78
CA ARG A 677 -10.01 -32.36 -10.62
C ARG A 677 -10.20 -31.84 -12.05
N THR A 678 -11.44 -31.89 -12.56
CA THR A 678 -11.78 -31.46 -13.92
C THR A 678 -12.21 -29.99 -14.00
N VAL A 679 -12.28 -29.28 -12.88
CA VAL A 679 -12.87 -27.94 -12.79
C VAL A 679 -11.80 -26.85 -12.65
N GLY A 680 -12.02 -25.70 -13.31
CA GLY A 680 -11.11 -24.55 -13.32
C GLY A 680 -9.88 -24.76 -14.21
N GLY A 681 -9.98 -25.64 -15.22
CA GLY A 681 -8.88 -26.00 -16.10
C GLY A 681 -8.42 -24.82 -16.96
N ASP A 682 -9.37 -24.06 -17.49
CA ASP A 682 -9.19 -22.91 -18.36
C ASP A 682 -9.30 -21.54 -17.64
N LEU A 683 -9.83 -21.50 -16.41
CA LEU A 683 -10.00 -20.27 -15.64
C LEU A 683 -8.65 -19.58 -15.35
N ARG A 684 -8.52 -18.31 -15.74
CA ARG A 684 -7.30 -17.52 -15.53
C ARG A 684 -7.62 -16.17 -14.90
N ALA A 685 -6.92 -15.87 -13.80
CA ALA A 685 -6.91 -14.55 -13.16
C ALA A 685 -5.60 -13.83 -13.49
N ALA A 686 -5.67 -12.70 -14.20
CA ALA A 686 -4.48 -11.96 -14.68
C ALA A 686 -3.46 -12.86 -15.43
N GLY A 687 -3.97 -13.80 -16.24
CA GLY A 687 -3.15 -14.73 -17.02
C GLY A 687 -2.56 -15.92 -16.24
N ARG A 688 -2.88 -16.07 -14.95
CA ARG A 688 -2.42 -17.18 -14.11
C ARG A 688 -3.57 -18.14 -13.82
N LYS A 689 -3.28 -19.44 -13.72
CA LYS A 689 -4.26 -20.42 -13.25
C LYS A 689 -4.66 -20.06 -11.83
N LEU A 690 -5.96 -20.02 -11.57
CA LEU A 690 -6.49 -19.77 -10.23
C LEU A 690 -6.19 -20.98 -9.33
N PRO A 691 -5.83 -20.79 -8.04
CA PRO A 691 -5.65 -21.90 -7.11
C PRO A 691 -6.92 -22.77 -7.02
N ALA A 692 -6.77 -24.09 -6.90
CA ALA A 692 -7.91 -25.01 -6.81
C ALA A 692 -8.85 -24.65 -5.65
N ALA A 693 -8.29 -24.28 -4.49
CA ALA A 693 -9.07 -23.82 -3.34
C ALA A 693 -9.98 -22.63 -3.66
N ASP A 694 -9.48 -21.67 -4.45
CA ASP A 694 -10.26 -20.51 -4.87
C ASP A 694 -11.36 -20.91 -5.86
N VAL A 695 -11.08 -21.85 -6.78
CA VAL A 695 -12.09 -22.40 -7.72
C VAL A 695 -13.19 -23.11 -6.95
N ASP A 696 -12.83 -24.01 -6.04
CA ASP A 696 -13.78 -24.76 -5.22
C ASP A 696 -14.64 -23.81 -4.38
N ALA A 697 -14.03 -22.77 -3.79
CA ALA A 697 -14.72 -21.76 -2.99
C ALA A 697 -15.72 -20.92 -3.82
N LEU A 698 -15.40 -20.60 -5.07
CA LEU A 698 -16.32 -19.92 -5.99
C LEU A 698 -17.56 -20.77 -6.31
N LEU A 699 -17.42 -22.09 -6.29
CA LEU A 699 -18.44 -23.04 -6.73
C LEU A 699 -19.27 -23.61 -5.58
N LEU A 700 -19.00 -23.21 -4.33
CA LEU A 700 -19.74 -23.67 -3.14
C LEU A 700 -21.27 -23.66 -3.29
N PRO A 701 -21.92 -22.62 -3.84
CA PRO A 701 -23.37 -22.59 -3.98
C PRO A 701 -23.92 -23.69 -4.89
N HIS A 702 -23.11 -24.15 -5.85
CA HIS A 702 -23.47 -25.19 -6.81
C HIS A 702 -23.09 -26.59 -6.35
N LEU A 703 -21.95 -26.74 -5.68
CA LEU A 703 -21.48 -28.02 -5.15
C LEU A 703 -22.32 -28.54 -3.96
N LEU A 704 -23.14 -27.67 -3.37
CA LEU A 704 -24.02 -27.98 -2.24
C LEU A 704 -25.50 -27.60 -2.53
N PRO A 705 -26.17 -28.23 -3.51
CA PRO A 705 -27.51 -27.83 -3.94
C PRO A 705 -28.59 -28.10 -2.89
N GLY A 706 -28.37 -29.06 -1.97
CA GLY A 706 -29.32 -29.45 -0.92
C GLY A 706 -29.08 -28.81 0.44
N SER A 707 -28.06 -27.95 0.59
CA SER A 707 -27.74 -27.30 1.86
C SER A 707 -28.10 -25.82 1.80
N ALA A 708 -28.90 -25.36 2.77
CA ALA A 708 -29.22 -23.94 2.92
C ALA A 708 -28.02 -23.14 3.47
N ARG A 709 -27.18 -23.78 4.29
CA ARG A 709 -26.05 -23.15 4.97
C ARG A 709 -24.86 -24.11 5.05
N ALA A 710 -23.64 -23.55 5.09
CA ALA A 710 -22.42 -24.32 5.29
C ALA A 710 -21.38 -23.57 6.13
N VAL A 711 -20.58 -24.31 6.89
CA VAL A 711 -19.38 -23.82 7.59
C VAL A 711 -18.15 -24.27 6.80
N VAL A 712 -17.34 -23.33 6.33
CA VAL A 712 -16.09 -23.61 5.63
C VAL A 712 -14.94 -23.57 6.63
N LEU A 713 -14.17 -24.65 6.70
CA LEU A 713 -13.02 -24.78 7.61
C LEU A 713 -11.72 -25.08 6.84
N PRO A 714 -10.57 -24.53 7.27
CA PRO A 714 -9.29 -24.81 6.64
C PRO A 714 -8.71 -26.13 7.17
N VAL A 715 -8.03 -26.90 6.30
CA VAL A 715 -7.48 -28.23 6.63
C VAL A 715 -6.44 -28.22 7.76
N ASP A 716 -5.81 -27.08 7.95
CA ASP A 716 -4.81 -26.79 8.98
C ASP A 716 -5.43 -26.08 10.19
N ALA A 717 -6.61 -26.56 10.62
CA ALA A 717 -7.26 -26.13 11.84
C ALA A 717 -7.56 -27.29 12.81
N VAL A 718 -7.79 -26.93 14.07
CA VAL A 718 -8.33 -27.78 15.13
C VAL A 718 -9.52 -27.07 15.74
N VAL A 719 -10.61 -27.81 15.93
CA VAL A 719 -11.84 -27.33 16.54
C VAL A 719 -11.97 -27.91 17.94
N GLU A 720 -12.21 -27.04 18.93
CA GLU A 720 -12.31 -27.35 20.36
C GLU A 720 -13.68 -27.00 20.97
N ALA A 721 -14.65 -26.62 20.13
CA ALA A 721 -16.02 -26.30 20.54
C ALA A 721 -17.05 -26.86 19.54
N ASP A 722 -18.34 -26.76 19.88
CA ASP A 722 -19.42 -27.28 19.04
C ASP A 722 -19.58 -26.43 17.77
N VAL A 723 -19.27 -27.01 16.60
CA VAL A 723 -19.35 -26.31 15.30
C VAL A 723 -20.80 -25.93 14.93
N ALA A 724 -21.80 -26.51 15.60
CA ALA A 724 -23.19 -26.08 15.45
C ALA A 724 -23.38 -24.61 15.84
N GLU A 725 -22.62 -24.08 16.79
CA GLU A 725 -22.66 -22.66 17.16
C GLU A 725 -22.30 -21.76 15.96
N LEU A 726 -21.34 -22.17 15.13
CA LEU A 726 -21.02 -21.46 13.88
C LEU A 726 -22.13 -21.59 12.86
N ALA A 727 -22.69 -22.79 12.68
CA ALA A 727 -23.77 -23.01 11.72
C ALA A 727 -25.04 -22.24 12.08
N GLU A 728 -25.31 -22.05 13.37
CA GLU A 728 -26.47 -21.31 13.88
C GLU A 728 -26.23 -19.82 14.06
N LEU A 729 -25.02 -19.34 13.78
CA LEU A 729 -24.68 -17.93 13.86
C LEU A 729 -25.71 -17.10 13.06
N ASP A 730 -26.27 -16.10 13.72
CA ASP A 730 -27.15 -15.16 13.07
C ASP A 730 -26.34 -14.28 12.11
N LEU A 731 -26.66 -14.38 10.82
CA LEU A 731 -26.02 -13.60 9.77
C LEU A 731 -26.69 -12.23 9.61
N ASP A 732 -27.83 -12.00 10.28
CA ASP A 732 -28.62 -10.77 10.23
C ASP A 732 -28.92 -10.38 8.77
N GLY A 733 -29.42 -11.37 8.02
CA GLY A 733 -29.79 -11.25 6.60
C GLY A 733 -28.63 -11.15 5.61
N ARG A 734 -27.37 -11.27 6.06
CA ARG A 734 -26.19 -11.14 5.21
C ARG A 734 -25.77 -12.47 4.59
N LEU A 735 -25.05 -12.37 3.47
CA LEU A 735 -24.62 -13.52 2.68
C LEU A 735 -23.69 -14.48 3.45
N LEU A 736 -22.82 -13.94 4.30
CA LEU A 736 -21.81 -14.71 5.01
C LEU A 736 -21.37 -14.04 6.31
N ALA A 737 -20.78 -14.83 7.20
CA ALA A 737 -19.92 -14.37 8.28
C ALA A 737 -18.46 -14.71 8.00
N ALA A 738 -17.56 -13.76 8.29
CA ALA A 738 -16.12 -13.92 8.13
C ALA A 738 -15.34 -13.34 9.31
N ALA A 739 -14.15 -13.87 9.57
CA ALA A 739 -13.29 -13.43 10.66
C ALA A 739 -12.57 -12.11 10.30
N GLN A 740 -12.32 -11.29 11.32
CA GLN A 740 -11.34 -10.22 11.19
C GLN A 740 -9.94 -10.85 11.04
N PRO A 741 -9.07 -10.34 10.15
CA PRO A 741 -7.75 -10.88 9.98
C PRO A 741 -6.90 -10.52 11.20
N ALA A 742 -6.04 -11.44 11.64
CA ALA A 742 -5.06 -11.15 12.67
C ALA A 742 -4.10 -10.03 12.23
N GLY A 743 -3.85 -9.07 13.13
CA GLY A 743 -2.87 -7.99 12.95
C GLY A 743 -3.38 -6.72 12.24
N THR A 744 -2.67 -5.61 12.42
CA THR A 744 -3.05 -4.28 11.87
C THR A 744 -2.70 -4.11 10.38
N GLY A 745 -1.76 -4.90 9.85
CA GLY A 745 -1.24 -4.77 8.48
C GLY A 745 -2.23 -5.13 7.36
N SER A 746 -3.41 -5.66 7.70
CA SER A 746 -4.46 -6.06 6.76
C SER A 746 -5.84 -5.47 7.06
N ALA A 747 -5.98 -4.43 7.87
CA ALA A 747 -7.30 -3.85 8.18
C ALA A 747 -8.01 -3.19 6.97
N SER A 748 -7.27 -3.01 5.86
CA SER A 748 -7.57 -2.57 4.50
C SER A 748 -8.60 -3.26 3.57
N GLY A 749 -9.92 -3.03 3.62
CA GLY A 749 -10.82 -3.54 2.58
C GLY A 749 -10.40 -3.09 1.16
N PHE A 750 -10.24 -1.77 1.00
CA PHE A 750 -9.73 -1.15 -0.22
C PHE A 750 -8.24 -1.45 -0.48
N ALA A 751 -7.41 -1.69 0.53
CA ALA A 751 -6.01 -2.07 0.30
C ALA A 751 -5.88 -3.47 -0.29
N VAL A 752 -6.76 -4.41 0.06
CA VAL A 752 -6.87 -5.72 -0.60
C VAL A 752 -7.13 -5.52 -2.09
N LEU A 753 -8.12 -4.69 -2.43
CA LEU A 753 -8.51 -4.40 -3.83
C LEU A 753 -7.45 -3.58 -4.57
N ASN A 754 -6.80 -2.62 -3.93
CA ASN A 754 -5.70 -1.85 -4.51
C ASN A 754 -4.47 -2.72 -4.78
N THR A 755 -4.20 -3.70 -3.91
CA THR A 755 -3.14 -4.69 -4.13
C THR A 755 -3.47 -5.55 -5.35
N ALA A 756 -4.71 -6.02 -5.47
CA ALA A 756 -5.17 -6.73 -6.66
C ALA A 756 -5.02 -5.87 -7.94
N ALA A 757 -5.48 -4.61 -7.90
CA ALA A 757 -5.32 -3.68 -9.01
C ALA A 757 -3.85 -3.44 -9.39
N ASN A 758 -2.95 -3.37 -8.41
CA ASN A 758 -1.51 -3.23 -8.67
C ASN A 758 -0.90 -4.46 -9.34
N ARG A 759 -1.40 -5.67 -9.08
CA ARG A 759 -0.87 -6.90 -9.71
C ARG A 759 -1.15 -6.98 -11.21
N LEU A 760 -2.11 -6.21 -11.71
CA LEU A 760 -2.44 -6.13 -13.14
C LEU A 760 -1.31 -5.52 -13.98
N GLY A 761 -0.34 -4.85 -13.35
CA GLY A 761 0.95 -4.48 -13.96
C GLY A 761 0.81 -3.50 -15.12
N ASP A 762 0.80 -4.01 -16.34
CA ASP A 762 0.69 -3.22 -17.57
C ASP A 762 -0.77 -2.95 -18.00
N GLN A 763 -1.73 -3.66 -17.40
CA GLN A 763 -3.16 -3.53 -17.68
C GLN A 763 -3.75 -2.36 -16.87
N THR A 764 -3.47 -1.13 -17.32
CA THR A 764 -3.82 0.11 -16.61
C THR A 764 -5.32 0.38 -16.58
N VAL A 765 -6.05 0.08 -17.67
CA VAL A 765 -7.50 0.30 -17.76
C VAL A 765 -8.27 -0.63 -16.81
N PRO A 766 -8.07 -1.96 -16.82
CA PRO A 766 -8.73 -2.84 -15.84
C PRO A 766 -8.38 -2.48 -14.39
N ALA A 767 -7.14 -2.05 -14.11
CA ALA A 767 -6.74 -1.64 -12.77
C ALA A 767 -7.45 -0.38 -12.27
N ALA A 768 -7.62 0.63 -13.14
CA ALA A 768 -8.38 1.83 -12.81
C ALA A 768 -9.89 1.52 -12.66
N GLU A 769 -10.41 0.64 -13.50
CA GLU A 769 -11.81 0.19 -13.47
C GLU A 769 -12.14 -0.58 -12.18
N LEU A 770 -11.26 -1.49 -11.74
CA LEU A 770 -11.43 -2.22 -10.48
C LEU A 770 -11.57 -1.26 -9.29
N ARG A 771 -10.70 -0.24 -9.21
CA ARG A 771 -10.74 0.76 -8.13
C ARG A 771 -12.02 1.59 -8.19
N ARG A 772 -12.41 2.04 -9.38
CA ARG A 772 -13.65 2.81 -9.57
C ARG A 772 -14.87 2.00 -9.13
N ARG A 773 -14.95 0.70 -9.49
CA ARG A 773 -16.04 -0.19 -9.07
C ARG A 773 -16.05 -0.42 -7.57
N ALA A 774 -14.90 -0.70 -6.98
CA ALA A 774 -14.77 -0.88 -5.54
C ALA A 774 -15.31 0.34 -4.78
N TYR A 775 -14.89 1.55 -5.16
CA TYR A 775 -15.28 2.81 -4.50
C TYR A 775 -16.70 3.28 -4.89
N GLY A 776 -17.23 2.77 -6.00
CA GLY A 776 -18.63 2.96 -6.39
C GLY A 776 -19.59 2.05 -5.62
N ARG A 777 -19.15 0.83 -5.28
CA ARG A 777 -19.97 -0.19 -4.63
C ARG A 777 -20.03 -0.05 -3.12
N HIS A 778 -18.93 0.37 -2.50
CA HIS A 778 -18.87 0.57 -1.05
C HIS A 778 -18.85 2.06 -0.73
N ALA A 779 -19.62 2.47 0.28
CA ALA A 779 -19.74 3.86 0.68
C ALA A 779 -18.37 4.46 1.05
N PHE A 780 -17.57 3.75 1.84
CA PHE A 780 -16.19 4.13 2.14
C PHE A 780 -15.37 2.87 2.38
N ASP A 781 -14.09 3.02 2.74
CA ASP A 781 -13.28 1.87 3.11
C ASP A 781 -13.89 1.15 4.34
N PHE A 782 -13.59 -0.13 4.45
CA PHE A 782 -14.13 -1.03 5.46
C PHE A 782 -13.03 -1.95 5.99
N GLU A 783 -13.31 -2.63 7.10
CA GLU A 783 -12.40 -3.63 7.64
C GLU A 783 -12.29 -4.84 6.71
N ALA A 784 -11.07 -5.15 6.27
CA ALA A 784 -10.82 -6.39 5.55
C ALA A 784 -11.15 -7.60 6.43
N PHE A 785 -11.33 -8.75 5.80
CA PHE A 785 -11.66 -9.99 6.47
C PHE A 785 -10.84 -11.16 5.92
N ASP A 786 -10.71 -12.19 6.75
CA ASP A 786 -10.14 -13.48 6.38
C ASP A 786 -11.24 -14.38 5.81
N VAL A 787 -10.88 -15.27 4.88
CA VAL A 787 -11.83 -16.15 4.19
C VAL A 787 -11.52 -17.62 4.41
N SER A 788 -10.63 -17.96 5.34
CA SER A 788 -10.29 -19.34 5.66
C SER A 788 -11.33 -20.02 6.54
N VAL A 789 -12.03 -19.25 7.39
CA VAL A 789 -13.20 -19.71 8.14
C VAL A 789 -14.39 -18.85 7.73
N LEU A 790 -15.46 -19.47 7.23
CA LEU A 790 -16.67 -18.79 6.78
C LEU A 790 -17.91 -19.53 7.27
N VAL A 791 -18.97 -18.78 7.57
CA VAL A 791 -20.34 -19.31 7.63
C VAL A 791 -21.08 -18.69 6.46
N VAL A 792 -21.63 -19.53 5.59
CA VAL A 792 -22.18 -19.10 4.30
C VAL A 792 -23.65 -19.46 4.21
N ASP A 793 -24.49 -18.48 3.90
CA ASP A 793 -25.87 -18.71 3.49
C ASP A 793 -25.89 -19.05 1.99
N LEU A 794 -26.01 -20.33 1.67
CA LEU A 794 -25.93 -20.83 0.31
C LEU A 794 -27.20 -20.51 -0.48
N ASP A 795 -28.37 -20.44 0.18
CA ASP A 795 -29.61 -20.02 -0.46
C ASP A 795 -29.57 -18.55 -0.86
N ALA A 796 -29.12 -17.68 0.06
CA ALA A 796 -28.90 -16.28 -0.25
C ALA A 796 -27.84 -16.11 -1.34
N TRP A 797 -26.76 -16.91 -1.31
CA TRP A 797 -25.75 -16.87 -2.36
C TRP A 797 -26.35 -17.20 -3.71
N ARG A 798 -27.04 -18.33 -3.86
CA ARG A 798 -27.70 -18.73 -5.12
C ARG A 798 -28.70 -17.68 -5.61
N ALA A 799 -29.39 -16.98 -4.71
CA ALA A 799 -30.35 -15.94 -5.07
C ALA A 799 -29.70 -14.65 -5.56
N HIS A 800 -28.52 -14.30 -5.05
CA HIS A 800 -27.81 -13.06 -5.37
C HIS A 800 -26.71 -13.22 -6.43
N GLU A 801 -26.29 -14.45 -6.71
CA GLU A 801 -25.12 -14.76 -7.51
C GLU A 801 -25.47 -15.06 -8.96
N VAL A 802 -24.68 -14.46 -9.85
CA VAL A 802 -24.64 -14.81 -11.26
C VAL A 802 -23.20 -15.23 -11.55
N LEU A 803 -22.95 -16.53 -11.65
CA LEU A 803 -21.61 -17.10 -11.85
C LEU A 803 -20.86 -16.39 -13.00
N GLY A 804 -21.57 -16.12 -14.09
CA GLY A 804 -21.02 -15.39 -15.22
C GLY A 804 -20.50 -13.99 -14.87
N GLU A 805 -21.16 -13.24 -14.00
CA GLU A 805 -20.67 -11.92 -13.57
C GLU A 805 -19.41 -12.06 -12.70
N GLN A 806 -19.40 -13.01 -11.77
CA GLN A 806 -18.24 -13.25 -10.91
C GLN A 806 -17.02 -13.70 -11.72
N LEU A 807 -17.21 -14.58 -12.70
CA LEU A 807 -16.14 -15.01 -13.62
C LEU A 807 -15.61 -13.84 -14.44
N SER A 808 -16.48 -12.96 -14.93
CA SER A 808 -16.03 -11.72 -15.58
C SER A 808 -15.16 -10.87 -14.66
N TRP A 809 -15.45 -10.78 -13.36
CA TRP A 809 -14.63 -10.02 -12.40
C TRP A 809 -13.29 -10.71 -12.16
N VAL A 810 -13.30 -12.03 -11.94
CA VAL A 810 -12.09 -12.84 -11.72
C VAL A 810 -11.13 -12.73 -12.91
N GLU A 811 -11.64 -12.86 -14.14
CA GLU A 811 -10.82 -12.88 -15.34
C GLU A 811 -10.34 -11.49 -15.77
N GLU A 812 -11.24 -10.49 -15.72
CA GLU A 812 -10.91 -9.12 -16.15
C GLU A 812 -9.98 -8.42 -15.15
N PHE A 813 -10.22 -8.62 -13.84
CA PHE A 813 -9.46 -7.93 -12.79
C PHE A 813 -8.41 -8.80 -12.11
N GLY A 814 -8.34 -10.10 -12.42
CA GLY A 814 -7.36 -11.00 -11.85
C GLY A 814 -7.55 -11.23 -10.34
N LEU A 815 -8.80 -11.35 -9.90
CA LEU A 815 -9.15 -11.52 -8.49
C LEU A 815 -9.05 -13.00 -8.08
N GLY A 816 -8.47 -13.24 -6.90
CA GLY A 816 -8.69 -14.47 -6.15
C GLY A 816 -10.01 -14.44 -5.38
N PHE A 817 -10.37 -15.57 -4.76
CA PHE A 817 -11.64 -15.69 -4.03
C PHE A 817 -11.78 -14.65 -2.91
N ARG A 818 -10.72 -14.45 -2.12
CA ARG A 818 -10.69 -13.41 -1.07
C ARG A 818 -11.03 -12.03 -1.62
N GLU A 819 -10.39 -11.64 -2.72
CA GLU A 819 -10.55 -10.29 -3.30
C GLU A 819 -11.90 -10.12 -3.97
N LEU A 820 -12.42 -11.19 -4.58
CA LEU A 820 -13.77 -11.21 -5.10
C LEU A 820 -14.78 -10.91 -4.00
N LEU A 821 -14.67 -11.56 -2.83
CA LEU A 821 -15.57 -11.28 -1.70
C LEU A 821 -15.42 -9.86 -1.15
N HIS A 822 -14.20 -9.31 -1.13
CA HIS A 822 -14.01 -7.90 -0.74
C HIS A 822 -14.67 -6.94 -1.71
N LEU A 823 -14.69 -7.25 -3.02
CA LEU A 823 -15.41 -6.47 -4.01
C LEU A 823 -16.92 -6.71 -3.95
N ALA A 824 -17.38 -7.95 -3.79
CA ALA A 824 -18.79 -8.32 -3.87
C ALA A 824 -19.57 -7.93 -2.61
N VAL A 825 -19.04 -8.25 -1.44
CA VAL A 825 -19.72 -8.16 -0.14
C VAL A 825 -19.17 -6.99 0.69
N GLY A 826 -17.84 -6.87 0.76
CA GLY A 826 -17.19 -5.79 1.49
C GLY A 826 -17.62 -5.68 2.96
N PRO A 827 -18.19 -4.54 3.41
CA PRO A 827 -18.67 -4.38 4.79
C PRO A 827 -19.97 -5.13 5.08
N ASP A 828 -20.72 -5.56 4.05
CA ASP A 828 -22.04 -6.19 4.21
C ASP A 828 -21.94 -7.69 4.57
N ARG A 829 -21.25 -7.98 5.67
CA ARG A 829 -21.06 -9.33 6.22
C ARG A 829 -21.31 -9.36 7.72
N ALA A 830 -21.64 -10.53 8.24
CA ALA A 830 -21.55 -10.77 9.68
C ALA A 830 -20.07 -10.97 10.10
N VAL A 831 -19.76 -10.68 11.36
CA VAL A 831 -18.41 -10.85 11.91
C VAL A 831 -18.37 -12.13 12.73
N LEU A 832 -17.42 -13.02 12.43
CA LEU A 832 -17.22 -14.21 13.24
C LEU A 832 -16.71 -13.83 14.64
N PRO A 833 -17.22 -14.45 15.72
CA PRO A 833 -16.69 -14.24 17.06
C PRO A 833 -15.19 -14.61 17.09
N PRO A 834 -14.32 -13.79 17.72
CA PRO A 834 -12.87 -13.98 17.63
C PRO A 834 -12.36 -15.35 18.12
N ARG A 835 -13.09 -16.02 19.03
CA ARG A 835 -12.75 -17.39 19.50
C ARG A 835 -12.76 -18.45 18.39
N TRP A 836 -13.51 -18.21 17.30
CA TRP A 836 -13.67 -19.12 16.16
C TRP A 836 -12.63 -18.90 15.06
N HIS A 837 -11.66 -18.02 15.27
CA HIS A 837 -10.50 -17.86 14.40
C HIS A 837 -9.32 -17.30 15.19
N ARG A 838 -8.50 -18.20 15.74
CA ARG A 838 -7.23 -17.85 16.40
C ARG A 838 -6.07 -18.39 15.59
N VAL A 839 -5.11 -17.52 15.26
CA VAL A 839 -3.86 -17.88 14.59
C VAL A 839 -2.72 -17.85 15.62
N PRO A 840 -2.24 -18.99 16.15
CA PRO A 840 -1.30 -19.04 17.29
C PRO A 840 -0.01 -18.22 17.14
N GLY A 841 0.43 -18.05 15.89
CA GLY A 841 1.61 -17.24 15.59
C GLY A 841 1.36 -15.74 15.57
N ARG A 842 0.11 -15.27 15.53
CA ARG A 842 -0.30 -13.86 15.32
C ARG A 842 -1.23 -13.33 16.42
N ASP A 843 -2.02 -14.19 17.04
CA ASP A 843 -2.99 -13.85 18.06
C ASP A 843 -2.55 -14.30 19.45
N VAL A 844 -3.10 -13.65 20.47
CA VAL A 844 -3.06 -14.19 21.83
C VAL A 844 -4.03 -15.36 21.89
N VAL A 845 -3.52 -16.55 22.20
CA VAL A 845 -4.34 -17.75 22.41
C VAL A 845 -4.68 -17.81 23.90
N ASP A 846 -5.96 -17.63 24.20
CA ASP A 846 -6.53 -17.78 25.54
C ASP A 846 -7.14 -19.18 25.73
N HIS A 847 -7.79 -19.40 26.88
CA HIS A 847 -8.44 -20.66 27.22
C HIS A 847 -9.82 -20.82 26.59
N ASP A 848 -10.38 -19.77 26.01
CA ASP A 848 -11.74 -19.73 25.45
C ASP A 848 -11.73 -19.96 23.92
N VAL A 849 -10.61 -20.40 23.37
CA VAL A 849 -10.48 -20.68 21.94
C VAL A 849 -11.40 -21.83 21.51
N ALA A 850 -12.16 -21.62 20.43
CA ALA A 850 -13.00 -22.63 19.79
C ALA A 850 -12.35 -23.20 18.53
N LEU A 851 -11.52 -22.41 17.84
CA LEU A 851 -10.82 -22.86 16.63
C LEU A 851 -9.43 -22.23 16.54
N LEU A 852 -8.43 -23.09 16.37
CA LEU A 852 -7.05 -22.73 16.07
C LEU A 852 -6.76 -22.99 14.59
N HIS A 853 -6.18 -22.01 13.90
CA HIS A 853 -5.85 -22.08 12.48
C HIS A 853 -4.38 -21.72 12.24
N TRP A 854 -3.59 -22.66 11.72
CA TRP A 854 -2.17 -22.46 11.43
C TRP A 854 -1.94 -21.82 10.05
N ALA A 855 -2.48 -20.62 9.84
CA ALA A 855 -2.46 -19.88 8.56
C ALA A 855 -1.07 -19.54 7.97
N GLY A 856 0.02 -19.76 8.72
CA GLY A 856 1.41 -19.52 8.31
C GLY A 856 2.03 -20.64 7.47
N ARG A 857 3.33 -20.55 7.16
CA ARG A 857 4.03 -21.66 6.47
C ARG A 857 4.40 -22.77 7.43
N THR A 858 4.74 -22.43 8.67
CA THR A 858 5.01 -23.40 9.74
C THR A 858 3.69 -24.04 10.16
N LYS A 859 3.53 -25.32 9.81
CA LYS A 859 2.36 -26.14 10.17
C LYS A 859 2.68 -26.97 11.41
N PRO A 860 1.68 -27.46 12.17
CA PRO A 860 1.94 -28.28 13.36
C PRO A 860 2.62 -29.62 13.05
N TRP A 861 2.54 -30.08 11.80
CA TRP A 861 3.25 -31.26 11.28
C TRP A 861 4.57 -30.93 10.55
N SER A 862 4.97 -29.65 10.49
CA SER A 862 6.25 -29.25 9.90
C SER A 862 7.42 -29.70 10.79
N PRO A 863 8.65 -29.79 10.24
CA PRO A 863 9.84 -30.05 11.04
C PRO A 863 10.11 -28.95 12.08
N ASP A 864 9.84 -27.70 11.72
CA ASP A 864 9.96 -26.55 12.61
C ASP A 864 8.76 -26.47 13.56
N LEU A 865 9.00 -26.06 14.81
CA LEU A 865 7.97 -25.97 15.84
C LEU A 865 6.95 -24.88 15.51
N ALA A 866 5.66 -25.24 15.49
CA ALA A 866 4.57 -24.28 15.42
C ALA A 866 4.04 -23.96 16.84
N PRO A 867 3.63 -22.71 17.13
CA PRO A 867 2.95 -22.40 18.38
C PRO A 867 1.65 -23.21 18.51
N GLU A 868 1.32 -23.63 19.73
CA GLU A 868 0.15 -24.47 20.06
C GLU A 868 0.10 -25.85 19.35
N GLN A 869 1.18 -26.31 18.70
CA GLN A 869 1.17 -27.56 17.93
C GLN A 869 0.75 -28.80 18.73
N ASP A 870 0.98 -28.81 20.05
CA ASP A 870 0.65 -29.96 20.91
C ASP A 870 -0.86 -30.24 20.91
N ARG A 871 -1.71 -29.21 20.70
CA ARG A 871 -3.16 -29.35 20.55
C ARG A 871 -3.54 -30.08 19.26
N TRP A 872 -2.80 -29.85 18.17
CA TRP A 872 -2.97 -30.62 16.93
C TRP A 872 -2.59 -32.08 17.12
N TRP A 873 -1.48 -32.35 17.80
CA TRP A 873 -1.02 -33.70 18.07
C TRP A 873 -1.94 -34.48 19.02
N ALA A 874 -2.73 -33.80 19.85
CA ALA A 874 -3.72 -34.45 20.73
C ALA A 874 -4.88 -35.12 19.97
N HIS A 875 -5.12 -34.72 18.72
CA HIS A 875 -6.19 -35.22 17.85
C HIS A 875 -5.71 -36.17 16.74
N ARG A 876 -4.41 -36.47 16.68
CA ARG A 876 -3.82 -37.42 15.74
C ARG A 876 -3.74 -38.81 16.35
#